data_AF-A0A5E9D9N7-F1
#
_entry.id   AF-A0A5E9D9N7-F1
#
_cell.length_a   1.000
_cell.length_b   1.000
_cell.length_c   1.000
_cell.angle_alpha   90.00
_cell.angle_beta   90.00
_cell.angle_gamma   90.00
#
_symmetry.space_group_name_H-M   'P 1'
#
loop_
_entity.id
_entity.type
_entity.pdbx_description
1 polymer ?
#
loop_
_entity_poly.entity_id
_entity_poly.type
_entity_poly.pdbx_seq_one_letter_code
_entity_poly.pdbx_strand_id
1 'polypeptide(L)'
;MQDAAANNKWDFWIDRGGTFTDIIGRDPQGRLHPRKLLSENPEAYADAAIQGIRELLGLKTGAAIPAERIGDIKMGTTVATNALLERKGDRVLLLITRGFRDALRIAYQARPDIFAKEIILPEQLYERVVEIDERVRVDGSVERLLDIAACRPAIEQAKADGIDAVAIVLMHAWKYPDHEKAVAKVCRKIGFSQISVSHEVSPLIKLVGRGDTTVVDAYLSPILSRYVQRVAGELGAGPRLMFMMSSGGLTAADMFQGKDALLSGPAGGVVGMVETAKLAGFDKVVGFDMGGTSTDVAHYDGGYERAFDTEVAGVRIRAPMMRIHTVAAGGGSILHYEAGRFRVGPDSAGANPGPAAYRRGGPLAVTDANVMLGKLQPDIFPAIFGPGQDQPLDVAAVREKFAALAAEIGDERSPEAMAEGFVTIAVENMANAIKKISVQRGYDVTEYLLNCFGGAGGQHACLVADALGMEAVLIHPFSGLLSAYGIGLSTVFASRQQALLKPLAEESRSSIEDLIATLHQGVIAELAVQGIAQDAIASKPVLQIRYDGTDTTLPVNFEHGSIFRARSDFEAAHKAQFGFVYEDKPMIVEAVGVEGSDVGTAGRDESESGLEDQVASPWQSRQFFADGAWRDAGIFRREDLKPGHKVAGPALVIEPNQTIVVEPGWQAEITARNHVLLRRIEKKARQAALGTEANPVMLEVFNNLFMSIAEQMGVTLQNTAYSVNIKERLDFSCAVFDRHGALVANAPHMPVHLGSMDRSVETVIRLNSGDIHPGDVFALNAPYNGGTHLPDITVVTPVFDDARTEILFWAASRGHHADVGGTAPGSMTPLATTVDEEGVLFDNFRIVDRGRFREEELEALLTDHPYPARNPAQNIADLKAQIAANEKGVAELRKMVAHFGLAVVEAYMGHVQDNAAESVRRVLERLPDSSDYEYATDTGQVIKVKITVDRQRRDATVDFTGTSKVMKNNFNAPEPVARAAVLYVFRVMVEDMIPMNAGCLRPINIVIPDGCMLKPSYPAAVVAGNVETSQHVTNALFGAMGAMANAQGTMNNLTFGNRQYQYYETICSGSPAGQMNSGRGFAGTSGVHTHMTNSRLTDPEVLELRFPVVLEDFHIRDGSGGKGKWNAGNGTKRTIRFLEKMECAILSSHRNRPPQGLNGGGDGEAGSTKVRRNDGSIEVLKACDQTTLDAGEAVIVVTPTPGGFGKA
;
A
#
# COMPACT_ATOMS: atom_id res chain seq x y z
N MET A 1 -18.62 -36.81 34.49
CA MET A 1 -19.78 -36.87 33.58
C MET A 1 -20.99 -36.28 34.28
N GLN A 2 -21.02 -34.97 34.41
CA GLN A 2 -22.18 -34.16 34.78
C GLN A 2 -21.98 -32.82 34.06
N ASP A 3 -23.06 -32.25 33.57
CA ASP A 3 -23.20 -30.99 32.80
C ASP A 3 -23.04 -31.06 31.28
N ALA A 4 -24.11 -31.55 30.63
CA ALA A 4 -24.58 -31.03 29.36
C ALA A 4 -26.11 -31.06 29.36
N ALA A 5 -26.75 -30.00 29.88
CA ALA A 5 -28.16 -29.79 29.63
C ALA A 5 -28.34 -29.70 28.10
N ALA A 6 -29.11 -30.61 27.51
CA ALA A 6 -29.35 -30.66 26.07
C ALA A 6 -29.96 -29.33 25.60
N ASN A 7 -29.15 -28.50 24.94
CA ASN A 7 -29.59 -27.23 24.39
C ASN A 7 -30.46 -27.53 23.17
N ASN A 8 -31.78 -27.36 23.27
CA ASN A 8 -32.76 -27.66 22.21
C ASN A 8 -32.74 -26.65 21.03
N LYS A 9 -31.62 -25.94 20.84
CA LYS A 9 -31.49 -24.79 19.94
C LYS A 9 -30.51 -25.05 18.81
N TRP A 10 -30.75 -24.38 17.68
CA TRP A 10 -29.84 -24.30 16.54
C TRP A 10 -28.96 -23.05 16.66
N ASP A 11 -27.67 -23.20 16.34
CA ASP A 11 -26.77 -22.07 16.11
C ASP A 11 -26.48 -21.95 14.61
N PHE A 12 -26.29 -20.73 14.12
CA PHE A 12 -26.00 -20.47 12.71
C PHE A 12 -24.76 -19.60 12.56
N TRP A 13 -23.82 -20.01 11.71
CA TRP A 13 -22.66 -19.21 11.35
C TRP A 13 -22.69 -18.94 9.86
N ILE A 14 -22.58 -17.66 9.51
CA ILE A 14 -22.93 -17.18 8.19
C ILE A 14 -21.83 -16.26 7.71
N ASP A 15 -21.29 -16.51 6.52
CA ASP A 15 -20.50 -15.55 5.78
C ASP A 15 -21.28 -15.12 4.54
N ARG A 16 -21.80 -13.89 4.55
CA ARG A 16 -22.45 -13.31 3.37
C ARG A 16 -21.40 -12.61 2.51
N GLY A 17 -20.85 -13.36 1.56
CA GLY A 17 -19.94 -12.86 0.53
C GLY A 17 -20.65 -12.16 -0.63
N GLY A 18 -19.88 -11.73 -1.64
CA GLY A 18 -20.41 -11.06 -2.83
C GLY A 18 -21.19 -12.00 -3.77
N THR A 19 -20.65 -13.18 -4.06
CA THR A 19 -21.28 -14.15 -4.99
C THR A 19 -22.16 -15.17 -4.27
N PHE A 20 -21.66 -15.73 -3.18
CA PHE A 20 -22.34 -16.76 -2.40
C PHE A 20 -22.42 -16.39 -0.92
N THR A 21 -23.48 -16.84 -0.28
CA THR A 21 -23.66 -16.83 1.17
C THR A 21 -23.44 -18.24 1.68
N ASP A 22 -22.44 -18.38 2.54
CA ASP A 22 -22.01 -19.64 3.13
C ASP A 22 -22.60 -19.76 4.54
N ILE A 23 -23.28 -20.86 4.82
CA ILE A 23 -24.07 -21.04 6.04
C ILE A 23 -23.73 -22.40 6.65
N ILE A 24 -23.41 -22.41 7.94
CA ILE A 24 -23.25 -23.62 8.74
C ILE A 24 -24.28 -23.59 9.86
N GLY A 25 -25.25 -24.50 9.81
CA GLY A 25 -26.18 -24.75 10.92
C GLY A 25 -25.66 -25.82 11.85
N ARG A 26 -25.59 -25.53 13.15
CA ARG A 26 -25.36 -26.52 14.19
C ARG A 26 -26.69 -26.94 14.78
N ASP A 27 -27.04 -28.21 14.66
CA ASP A 27 -28.27 -28.74 15.24
C ASP A 27 -28.15 -28.95 16.77
N PRO A 28 -29.27 -29.17 17.49
CA PRO A 28 -29.25 -29.43 18.94
C PRO A 28 -28.43 -30.65 19.37
N GLN A 29 -28.11 -31.55 18.44
CA GLN A 29 -27.25 -32.72 18.67
C GLN A 29 -25.77 -32.40 18.42
N GLY A 30 -25.47 -31.18 17.97
CA GLY A 30 -24.12 -30.69 17.69
C GLY A 30 -23.60 -30.99 16.28
N ARG A 31 -24.42 -31.55 15.38
CA ARG A 31 -24.01 -31.86 14.00
C ARG A 31 -24.03 -30.60 13.14
N LEU A 32 -23.08 -30.51 12.22
CA LEU A 32 -22.90 -29.36 11.32
C LEU A 32 -23.50 -29.63 9.95
N HIS A 33 -24.30 -28.69 9.47
CA HIS A 33 -25.04 -28.77 8.22
C HIS A 33 -24.65 -27.60 7.31
N PRO A 34 -23.79 -27.81 6.31
CA PRO A 34 -23.37 -26.75 5.38
C PRO A 34 -24.44 -26.48 4.32
N ARG A 35 -24.62 -25.21 3.98
CA ARG A 35 -25.47 -24.73 2.88
C ARG A 35 -24.78 -23.55 2.18
N LYS A 36 -24.91 -23.50 0.86
CA LYS A 36 -24.37 -22.43 0.01
C LYS A 36 -25.47 -21.94 -0.90
N LEU A 37 -25.75 -20.65 -0.84
CA LEU A 37 -26.79 -19.99 -1.62
C LEU A 37 -26.18 -18.83 -2.41
N LEU A 38 -26.80 -18.40 -3.50
CA LEU A 38 -26.41 -17.16 -4.18
C LEU A 38 -26.71 -15.98 -3.25
N SER A 39 -25.75 -15.07 -3.09
CA SER A 39 -25.92 -13.92 -2.18
C SER A 39 -27.05 -12.98 -2.60
N GLU A 40 -27.31 -12.89 -3.91
CA GLU A 40 -28.41 -12.13 -4.48
C GLU A 40 -29.19 -13.00 -5.47
N ASN A 41 -30.44 -13.33 -5.13
CA ASN A 41 -31.38 -14.02 -6.00
C ASN A 41 -32.83 -13.56 -5.68
N PRO A 42 -33.18 -12.31 -6.03
CA PRO A 42 -34.45 -11.69 -5.63
C PRO A 42 -35.69 -12.41 -6.19
N GLU A 43 -35.52 -13.21 -7.24
CA GLU A 43 -36.59 -14.03 -7.83
C GLU A 43 -36.94 -15.24 -6.96
N ALA A 44 -36.01 -15.71 -6.12
CA ALA A 44 -36.19 -16.89 -5.26
C ALA A 44 -36.36 -16.54 -3.77
N TYR A 45 -35.61 -15.56 -3.26
CA TYR A 45 -35.65 -15.17 -1.85
C TYR A 45 -35.17 -13.72 -1.63
N ALA A 46 -35.66 -13.10 -0.56
CA ALA A 46 -35.32 -11.72 -0.22
C ALA A 46 -33.91 -11.57 0.40
N ASP A 47 -33.46 -12.56 1.16
CA ASP A 47 -32.15 -12.57 1.80
C ASP A 47 -31.65 -14.02 1.95
N ALA A 48 -30.41 -14.28 1.50
CA ALA A 48 -29.83 -15.62 1.47
C ALA A 48 -29.55 -16.19 2.86
N ALA A 49 -29.15 -15.34 3.83
CA ALA A 49 -28.86 -15.79 5.20
C ALA A 49 -30.15 -16.26 5.88
N ILE A 50 -31.21 -15.48 5.76
CA ILE A 50 -32.54 -15.85 6.26
C ILE A 50 -33.04 -17.11 5.55
N GLN A 51 -32.92 -17.18 4.22
CA GLN A 51 -33.35 -18.36 3.46
C GLN A 51 -32.64 -19.64 3.91
N GLY A 52 -31.32 -19.61 4.10
CA GLY A 52 -30.60 -20.79 4.56
C GLY A 52 -30.98 -21.22 5.98
N ILE A 53 -31.25 -20.28 6.88
CA ILE A 53 -31.83 -20.60 8.21
C ILE A 53 -33.17 -21.33 8.05
N ARG A 54 -34.04 -20.84 7.15
CA ARG A 54 -35.35 -21.47 6.89
C ARG A 54 -35.22 -22.89 6.35
N GLU A 55 -34.32 -23.10 5.39
CA GLU A 55 -34.06 -24.43 4.80
C GLU A 55 -33.54 -25.43 5.84
N LEU A 56 -32.59 -25.00 6.68
CA LEU A 56 -32.02 -25.84 7.73
C LEU A 56 -33.04 -26.17 8.84
N LEU A 57 -33.96 -25.25 9.14
CA LEU A 57 -35.06 -25.49 10.08
C LEU A 57 -36.24 -26.27 9.47
N GLY A 58 -36.24 -26.50 8.15
CA GLY A 58 -37.31 -27.19 7.42
C GLY A 58 -38.61 -26.37 7.30
N LEU A 59 -38.51 -25.04 7.25
CA LEU A 59 -39.68 -24.15 7.21
C LEU A 59 -40.25 -24.01 5.80
N LYS A 60 -41.59 -24.00 5.70
CA LYS A 60 -42.30 -23.69 4.44
C LYS A 60 -42.16 -22.22 4.09
N THR A 61 -42.26 -21.85 2.80
CA THR A 61 -42.28 -20.46 2.34
C THR A 61 -43.34 -19.64 3.07
N GLY A 62 -42.97 -18.46 3.58
CA GLY A 62 -43.87 -17.54 4.30
C GLY A 62 -44.16 -17.89 5.77
N ALA A 63 -43.73 -19.05 6.29
CA ALA A 63 -43.85 -19.36 7.71
C ALA A 63 -42.91 -18.47 8.56
N ALA A 64 -43.34 -18.03 9.75
CA ALA A 64 -42.47 -17.30 10.67
C ALA A 64 -41.32 -18.17 11.20
N ILE A 65 -40.16 -17.57 11.47
CA ILE A 65 -39.02 -18.25 12.07
C ILE A 65 -39.26 -18.38 13.59
N PRO A 66 -39.22 -19.59 14.18
CA PRO A 66 -39.44 -19.80 15.61
C PRO A 66 -38.20 -19.40 16.42
N ALA A 67 -38.18 -18.17 16.94
CA ALA A 67 -37.08 -17.58 17.71
C ALA A 67 -36.58 -18.47 18.86
N GLU A 68 -37.48 -19.19 19.53
CA GLU A 68 -37.19 -20.08 20.65
C GLU A 68 -36.33 -21.30 20.27
N ARG A 69 -36.31 -21.67 18.97
CA ARG A 69 -35.48 -22.75 18.42
C ARG A 69 -34.07 -22.28 18.03
N ILE A 70 -33.77 -21.00 18.16
CA ILE A 70 -32.49 -20.41 17.75
C ILE A 70 -31.70 -19.95 18.98
N GLY A 71 -30.42 -20.31 19.00
CA GLY A 71 -29.42 -19.85 19.95
C GLY A 71 -28.66 -18.65 19.41
N ASP A 72 -27.40 -18.87 19.06
CA ASP A 72 -26.51 -17.85 18.53
C ASP A 72 -26.57 -17.79 17.00
N ILE A 73 -26.59 -16.57 16.46
CA ILE A 73 -26.34 -16.30 15.05
C ILE A 73 -25.10 -15.43 14.96
N LYS A 74 -24.05 -15.97 14.34
CA LYS A 74 -22.78 -15.26 14.13
C LYS A 74 -22.60 -15.00 12.65
N MET A 75 -22.39 -13.75 12.26
CA MET A 75 -22.43 -13.36 10.86
C MET A 75 -21.28 -12.46 10.43
N GLY A 76 -20.60 -12.81 9.35
CA GLY A 76 -19.74 -11.92 8.57
C GLY A 76 -20.47 -11.40 7.35
N THR A 77 -20.11 -10.21 6.89
CA THR A 77 -20.76 -9.63 5.71
C THR A 77 -19.86 -8.72 4.89
N THR A 78 -19.94 -8.85 3.57
CA THR A 78 -19.26 -7.93 2.63
C THR A 78 -20.10 -6.69 2.30
N VAL A 79 -21.25 -6.47 2.93
CA VAL A 79 -22.14 -5.32 2.64
C VAL A 79 -21.39 -3.99 2.74
N ALA A 80 -20.63 -3.76 3.81
CA ALA A 80 -19.85 -2.54 3.97
C ALA A 80 -18.75 -2.41 2.90
N THR A 81 -18.01 -3.49 2.67
CA THR A 81 -16.92 -3.52 1.67
C THR A 81 -17.46 -3.27 0.26
N ASN A 82 -18.56 -3.90 -0.13
CA ASN A 82 -19.20 -3.69 -1.42
C ASN A 82 -19.79 -2.28 -1.54
N ALA A 83 -20.45 -1.76 -0.50
CA ALA A 83 -20.95 -0.39 -0.50
C ALA A 83 -19.82 0.64 -0.66
N LEU A 84 -18.65 0.38 -0.06
CA LEU A 84 -17.46 1.22 -0.22
C LEU A 84 -16.88 1.14 -1.63
N LEU A 85 -16.73 -0.08 -2.18
CA LEU A 85 -16.20 -0.33 -3.53
C LEU A 85 -17.11 0.24 -4.63
N GLU A 86 -18.42 0.06 -4.49
CA GLU A 86 -19.43 0.50 -5.45
C GLU A 86 -19.88 1.96 -5.24
N ARG A 87 -19.35 2.64 -4.21
CA ARG A 87 -19.74 4.00 -3.82
C ARG A 87 -21.24 4.15 -3.57
N LYS A 88 -21.83 3.16 -2.88
CA LYS A 88 -23.27 3.09 -2.54
C LYS A 88 -23.56 3.35 -1.06
N GLY A 89 -22.69 4.10 -0.36
CA GLY A 89 -22.92 4.63 0.99
C GLY A 89 -24.04 5.67 1.10
N ASP A 90 -24.35 6.06 2.34
CA ASP A 90 -25.25 7.20 2.57
C ASP A 90 -24.51 8.54 2.36
N ARG A 91 -25.25 9.58 1.99
CA ARG A 91 -24.70 10.93 1.78
C ARG A 91 -24.21 11.49 3.12
N VAL A 92 -22.96 11.99 3.15
CA VAL A 92 -22.31 12.49 4.38
C VAL A 92 -22.02 13.99 4.32
N LEU A 93 -22.32 14.68 5.42
CA LEU A 93 -21.85 16.04 5.73
C LEU A 93 -20.55 15.96 6.56
N LEU A 94 -19.50 16.64 6.14
CA LEU A 94 -18.27 16.81 6.93
C LEU A 94 -18.30 18.15 7.66
N LEU A 95 -18.20 18.12 8.99
CA LEU A 95 -17.96 19.29 9.83
C LEU A 95 -16.49 19.29 10.26
N ILE A 96 -15.74 20.32 9.88
CA ILE A 96 -14.29 20.38 10.09
C ILE A 96 -13.85 21.76 10.55
N THR A 97 -12.73 21.85 11.27
CA THR A 97 -12.15 23.13 11.69
C THR A 97 -11.94 24.07 10.49
N ARG A 98 -12.27 25.35 10.66
CA ARG A 98 -12.06 26.36 9.62
C ARG A 98 -10.60 26.46 9.16
N GLY A 99 -10.41 26.60 7.86
CA GLY A 99 -9.10 26.57 7.20
C GLY A 99 -8.71 25.17 6.70
N PHE A 100 -9.53 24.15 6.95
CA PHE A 100 -9.24 22.73 6.65
C PHE A 100 -10.31 22.07 5.78
N ARG A 101 -11.17 22.85 5.11
CA ARG A 101 -12.23 22.31 4.24
C ARG A 101 -11.77 21.24 3.23
N ASP A 102 -10.55 21.38 2.70
CA ASP A 102 -10.01 20.47 1.68
C ASP A 102 -8.96 19.51 2.26
N ALA A 103 -8.80 19.43 3.59
CA ALA A 103 -7.75 18.64 4.23
C ALA A 103 -7.79 17.16 3.84
N LEU A 104 -8.99 16.55 3.75
CA LEU A 104 -9.13 15.15 3.32
C LEU A 104 -8.96 14.97 1.80
N ARG A 105 -9.29 16.01 1.03
CA ARG A 105 -9.17 16.02 -0.44
C ARG A 105 -7.73 16.20 -0.92
N ILE A 106 -6.97 17.07 -0.26
CA ILE A 106 -5.52 17.23 -0.48
C ILE A 106 -4.78 16.06 0.17
N ALA A 107 -5.21 15.67 1.36
CA ALA A 107 -4.60 14.63 2.18
C ALA A 107 -3.10 14.86 2.37
N TYR A 108 -2.29 13.98 1.77
CA TYR A 108 -0.84 14.04 1.80
C TYR A 108 -0.25 14.50 0.47
N GLN A 109 -1.03 15.12 -0.43
CA GLN A 109 -0.65 15.76 -1.70
C GLN A 109 0.01 14.88 -2.79
N ALA A 110 0.40 13.64 -2.47
CA ALA A 110 1.02 12.70 -3.39
C ALA A 110 0.01 12.12 -4.39
N ARG A 111 0.47 11.83 -5.62
CA ARG A 111 -0.29 11.10 -6.63
C ARG A 111 -0.12 9.58 -6.47
N PRO A 112 -1.18 8.77 -6.70
CA PRO A 112 -1.12 7.31 -6.59
C PRO A 112 -0.17 6.64 -7.59
N ASP A 113 -0.23 7.06 -8.86
CA ASP A 113 0.66 6.59 -9.92
C ASP A 113 1.59 7.72 -10.37
N ILE A 114 2.89 7.54 -10.13
CA ILE A 114 3.88 8.58 -10.42
C ILE A 114 4.09 8.84 -11.91
N PHE A 115 3.71 7.90 -12.78
CA PHE A 115 3.90 7.98 -14.23
C PHE A 115 2.61 8.26 -15.01
N ALA A 116 1.48 8.46 -14.32
CA ALA A 116 0.22 8.82 -14.96
C ALA A 116 0.27 10.23 -15.59
N LYS A 117 -0.18 10.34 -16.85
CA LYS A 117 -0.46 11.64 -17.50
C LYS A 117 -1.72 12.29 -16.91
N GLU A 118 -2.80 11.51 -16.87
CA GLU A 118 -4.07 11.87 -16.25
C GLU A 118 -4.08 11.34 -14.82
N ILE A 119 -3.91 12.24 -13.84
CA ILE A 119 -3.84 11.86 -12.43
C ILE A 119 -5.26 11.67 -11.90
N ILE A 120 -5.63 10.45 -11.54
CA ILE A 120 -6.90 10.13 -10.90
C ILE A 120 -6.68 9.95 -9.40
N LEU A 121 -7.40 10.73 -8.59
CA LEU A 121 -7.41 10.59 -7.14
C LEU A 121 -8.63 9.81 -6.67
N PRO A 122 -8.57 9.12 -5.51
CA PRO A 122 -9.72 8.47 -4.93
C PRO A 122 -10.89 9.45 -4.71
N GLU A 123 -12.09 8.98 -5.02
CA GLU A 123 -13.32 9.73 -4.79
C GLU A 123 -13.55 10.00 -3.29
N GLN A 124 -14.05 11.19 -2.97
CA GLN A 124 -14.38 11.55 -1.59
C GLN A 124 -15.72 10.95 -1.18
N LEU A 125 -15.82 10.46 0.06
CA LEU A 125 -17.03 9.85 0.59
C LEU A 125 -18.04 10.86 1.17
N TYR A 126 -17.63 12.11 1.39
CA TYR A 126 -18.51 13.18 1.83
C TYR A 126 -18.96 14.04 0.64
N GLU A 127 -20.19 14.55 0.73
CA GLU A 127 -20.80 15.36 -0.32
C GLU A 127 -20.63 16.86 -0.08
N ARG A 128 -20.69 17.28 1.19
CA ARG A 128 -20.66 18.68 1.59
C ARG A 128 -19.74 18.88 2.78
N VAL A 129 -19.06 20.02 2.81
CA VAL A 129 -18.21 20.44 3.92
C VAL A 129 -18.78 21.71 4.54
N VAL A 130 -18.83 21.78 5.86
CA VAL A 130 -19.09 23.00 6.62
C VAL A 130 -17.94 23.21 7.59
N GLU A 131 -17.28 24.36 7.45
CA GLU A 131 -16.22 24.75 8.37
C GLU A 131 -16.82 25.27 9.68
N ILE A 132 -16.34 24.75 10.79
CA ILE A 132 -16.69 25.19 12.14
C ILE A 132 -15.65 26.22 12.59
N ASP A 133 -16.13 27.29 13.21
CA ASP A 133 -15.32 28.43 13.60
C ASP A 133 -14.82 28.24 15.05
N GLU A 134 -13.83 27.38 15.23
CA GLU A 134 -13.19 27.06 16.51
C GLU A 134 -11.70 26.77 16.35
N ARG A 135 -10.92 26.82 17.45
CA ARG A 135 -9.52 26.36 17.44
C ARG A 135 -9.04 26.00 18.84
N VAL A 136 -8.60 24.76 19.00
CA VAL A 136 -7.83 24.29 20.16
C VAL A 136 -6.42 23.99 19.68
N ARG A 137 -5.39 24.36 20.45
CA ARG A 137 -3.98 24.07 20.13
C ARG A 137 -3.55 22.72 20.71
N VAL A 138 -2.39 22.21 20.28
CA VAL A 138 -1.82 20.93 20.75
C VAL A 138 -1.55 20.88 22.28
N ASP A 139 -1.38 22.04 22.92
CA ASP A 139 -1.21 22.18 24.37
C ASP A 139 -2.53 22.31 25.15
N GLY A 140 -3.67 22.32 24.45
CA GLY A 140 -5.01 22.41 25.04
C GLY A 140 -5.53 23.82 25.24
N SER A 141 -4.75 24.85 24.91
CA SER A 141 -5.25 26.22 24.92
C SER A 141 -6.29 26.45 23.83
N VAL A 142 -7.39 27.11 24.19
CA VAL A 142 -8.47 27.48 23.27
C VAL A 142 -8.14 28.82 22.64
N GLU A 143 -7.65 28.81 21.41
CA GLU A 143 -7.34 30.03 20.65
C GLU A 143 -8.61 30.69 20.09
N ARG A 144 -9.60 29.88 19.72
CA ARG A 144 -10.91 30.35 19.28
C ARG A 144 -12.02 29.51 19.89
N LEU A 145 -12.91 30.17 20.62
CA LEU A 145 -14.10 29.54 21.19
C LEU A 145 -15.01 29.00 20.07
N LEU A 146 -15.70 27.90 20.33
CA LEU A 146 -16.67 27.33 19.41
C LEU A 146 -17.84 28.27 19.14
N ASP A 147 -17.96 28.77 17.90
CA ASP A 147 -19.16 29.48 17.41
C ASP A 147 -20.04 28.56 16.54
N ILE A 148 -20.79 27.69 17.20
CA ILE A 148 -21.73 26.79 16.52
C ILE A 148 -22.96 27.53 15.98
N ALA A 149 -23.28 28.73 16.50
CA ALA A 149 -24.45 29.48 16.09
C ALA A 149 -24.32 29.98 14.65
N ALA A 150 -23.11 30.41 14.26
CA ALA A 150 -22.80 30.83 12.90
C ALA A 150 -22.96 29.69 11.86
N CYS A 151 -22.60 28.45 12.22
CA CYS A 151 -22.62 27.31 11.29
C CYS A 151 -23.97 26.56 11.28
N ARG A 152 -24.82 26.75 12.30
CA ARG A 152 -26.11 26.07 12.45
C ARG A 152 -27.02 26.13 11.20
N PRO A 153 -27.19 27.28 10.51
CA PRO A 153 -28.04 27.35 9.32
C PRO A 153 -27.53 26.45 8.18
N ALA A 154 -26.22 26.35 7.97
CA ALA A 154 -25.64 25.50 6.93
C ALA A 154 -25.83 24.01 7.25
N ILE A 155 -25.73 23.64 8.53
CA ILE A 155 -25.98 22.28 9.02
C ILE A 155 -27.47 21.90 8.85
N GLU A 156 -28.39 22.80 9.21
CA GLU A 156 -29.83 22.60 9.01
C GLU A 156 -30.20 22.49 7.54
N GLN A 157 -29.58 23.29 6.67
CA GLN A 157 -29.80 23.21 5.23
C GLN A 157 -29.31 21.87 4.65
N ALA A 158 -28.14 21.37 5.08
CA ALA A 158 -27.65 20.07 4.65
C ALA A 158 -28.64 18.93 5.01
N LYS A 159 -29.20 18.98 6.21
CA LYS A 159 -30.26 18.04 6.64
C LYS A 159 -31.51 18.18 5.76
N ALA A 160 -31.95 19.41 5.49
CA ALA A 160 -33.12 19.68 4.64
C ALA A 160 -32.93 19.19 3.20
N ASP A 161 -31.69 19.21 2.69
CA ASP A 161 -31.31 18.70 1.36
C ASP A 161 -31.18 17.16 1.33
N GLY A 162 -31.49 16.47 2.43
CA GLY A 162 -31.53 15.01 2.52
C GLY A 162 -30.19 14.34 2.89
N ILE A 163 -29.23 15.08 3.44
CA ILE A 163 -28.01 14.51 4.02
C ILE A 163 -28.31 14.13 5.48
N ASP A 164 -28.26 12.84 5.82
CA ASP A 164 -28.66 12.33 7.15
C ASP A 164 -27.51 11.75 7.99
N ALA A 165 -26.32 11.62 7.38
CA ALA A 165 -25.10 11.24 8.09
C ALA A 165 -24.16 12.44 8.22
N VAL A 166 -23.54 12.59 9.39
CA VAL A 166 -22.55 13.65 9.65
C VAL A 166 -21.29 13.09 10.29
N ALA A 167 -20.13 13.50 9.76
CA ALA A 167 -18.82 13.26 10.32
C ALA A 167 -18.29 14.57 10.93
N ILE A 168 -17.82 14.53 12.18
CA ILE A 168 -17.31 15.70 12.91
C ILE A 168 -15.83 15.48 13.20
N VAL A 169 -14.97 16.34 12.66
CA VAL A 169 -13.51 16.19 12.71
C VAL A 169 -12.86 17.54 13.04
N LEU A 170 -12.45 17.76 14.28
CA LEU A 170 -11.80 19.00 14.69
C LEU A 170 -10.32 18.79 15.05
N MET A 171 -9.49 19.82 14.82
CA MET A 171 -8.06 19.81 15.14
C MET A 171 -7.82 19.55 16.64
N HIS A 172 -6.89 18.63 16.92
CA HIS A 172 -6.48 18.17 18.26
C HIS A 172 -7.59 17.55 19.12
N ALA A 173 -8.74 17.21 18.55
CA ALA A 173 -9.85 16.59 19.27
C ALA A 173 -9.52 15.20 19.84
N TRP A 174 -8.51 14.51 19.28
CA TRP A 174 -7.97 13.26 19.83
C TRP A 174 -7.48 13.39 21.28
N LYS A 175 -7.12 14.61 21.70
CA LYS A 175 -6.69 14.94 23.07
C LYS A 175 -7.67 15.86 23.80
N TYR A 176 -8.30 16.80 23.10
CA TYR A 176 -9.22 17.80 23.67
C TYR A 176 -10.60 17.79 22.98
N PRO A 177 -11.49 16.86 23.36
CA PRO A 177 -12.69 16.54 22.58
C PRO A 177 -13.90 17.46 22.83
N ASP A 178 -13.80 18.45 23.72
CA ASP A 178 -14.99 19.16 24.23
C ASP A 178 -15.78 19.93 23.17
N HIS A 179 -15.08 20.51 22.18
CA HIS A 179 -15.74 21.16 21.05
C HIS A 179 -16.52 20.15 20.18
N GLU A 180 -15.94 18.99 19.87
CA GLU A 180 -16.63 17.95 19.10
C GLU A 180 -17.88 17.45 19.82
N LYS A 181 -17.81 17.23 21.14
CA LYS A 181 -18.96 16.82 21.96
C LYS A 181 -20.10 17.85 21.88
N ALA A 182 -19.77 19.14 21.90
CA ALA A 182 -20.74 20.21 21.80
C ALA A 182 -21.40 20.26 20.40
N VAL A 183 -20.60 20.12 19.32
CA VAL A 183 -21.12 20.05 17.94
C VAL A 183 -22.03 18.83 17.76
N ALA A 184 -21.62 17.65 18.25
CA ALA A 184 -22.41 16.43 18.18
C ALA A 184 -23.78 16.58 18.86
N LYS A 185 -23.83 17.27 20.00
CA LYS A 185 -25.10 17.57 20.70
C LYS A 185 -26.04 18.43 19.85
N VAL A 186 -25.50 19.35 19.05
CA VAL A 186 -26.30 20.18 18.13
C VAL A 186 -26.82 19.34 16.96
N CYS A 187 -25.98 18.50 16.34
CA CYS A 187 -26.41 17.60 15.27
C CYS A 187 -27.53 16.63 15.75
N ARG A 188 -27.41 16.09 16.97
CA ARG A 188 -28.46 15.26 17.59
C ARG A 188 -29.78 16.02 17.74
N LYS A 189 -29.75 17.30 18.12
CA LYS A 189 -30.94 18.15 18.25
C LYS A 189 -31.57 18.51 16.91
N ILE A 190 -30.77 18.65 15.84
CA ILE A 190 -31.26 18.89 14.48
C ILE A 190 -31.92 17.62 13.91
N GLY A 191 -31.51 16.44 14.40
CA GLY A 191 -32.14 15.17 14.07
C GLY A 191 -31.42 14.37 12.98
N PHE A 192 -30.09 14.48 12.88
CA PHE A 192 -29.29 13.54 12.09
C PHE A 192 -29.40 12.13 12.69
N SER A 193 -29.63 11.12 11.86
CA SER A 193 -29.76 9.72 12.29
C SER A 193 -28.40 9.07 12.56
N GLN A 194 -27.35 9.50 11.85
CA GLN A 194 -25.98 9.01 12.02
C GLN A 194 -25.04 10.18 12.30
N ILE A 195 -24.30 10.09 13.41
CA ILE A 195 -23.33 11.11 13.84
C ILE A 195 -22.06 10.40 14.26
N SER A 196 -21.03 10.49 13.44
CA SER A 196 -19.70 9.94 13.72
C SER A 196 -18.78 11.06 14.19
N VAL A 197 -18.20 10.90 15.38
CA VAL A 197 -17.38 11.93 16.04
C VAL A 197 -15.94 11.46 16.14
N SER A 198 -14.99 12.26 15.67
CA SER A 198 -13.65 11.74 15.37
C SER A 198 -12.88 11.23 16.60
N HIS A 199 -12.99 11.89 17.75
CA HIS A 199 -12.38 11.40 18.99
C HIS A 199 -13.02 10.12 19.56
N GLU A 200 -14.25 9.78 19.15
CA GLU A 200 -14.93 8.53 19.56
C GLU A 200 -14.57 7.39 18.60
N VAL A 201 -14.51 7.69 17.29
CA VAL A 201 -14.28 6.71 16.22
C VAL A 201 -12.81 6.31 16.13
N SER A 202 -11.87 7.26 16.25
CA SER A 202 -10.43 7.01 16.18
C SER A 202 -9.67 8.02 17.07
N PRO A 203 -9.48 7.72 18.38
CA PRO A 203 -8.86 8.62 19.37
C PRO A 203 -7.32 8.72 19.24
N LEU A 204 -6.82 8.83 18.01
CA LEU A 204 -5.41 8.91 17.67
C LEU A 204 -5.10 10.24 16.97
N ILE A 205 -3.85 10.68 17.08
CA ILE A 205 -3.32 11.84 16.35
C ILE A 205 -3.40 11.60 14.82
N LYS A 206 -3.27 12.66 14.03
CA LYS A 206 -3.34 12.76 12.56
C LYS A 206 -4.74 13.11 12.06
N LEU A 207 -4.96 14.38 11.72
CA LEU A 207 -6.24 14.91 11.26
C LEU A 207 -6.76 14.15 10.03
N VAL A 208 -5.89 13.88 9.05
CA VAL A 208 -6.31 13.29 7.77
C VAL A 208 -6.78 11.85 7.98
N GLY A 209 -5.96 11.00 8.60
CA GLY A 209 -6.32 9.60 8.82
C GLY A 209 -7.49 9.44 9.80
N ARG A 210 -7.55 10.25 10.87
CA ARG A 210 -8.70 10.27 11.78
C ARG A 210 -9.97 10.72 11.07
N GLY A 211 -9.86 11.76 10.23
CA GLY A 211 -10.97 12.30 9.46
C GLY A 211 -11.55 11.32 8.45
N ASP A 212 -10.70 10.68 7.64
CA ASP A 212 -11.15 9.67 6.67
C ASP A 212 -11.87 8.51 7.35
N THR A 213 -11.34 8.02 8.48
CA THR A 213 -11.97 6.95 9.28
C THR A 213 -13.35 7.37 9.78
N THR A 214 -13.49 8.61 10.23
CA THR A 214 -14.76 9.16 10.72
C THR A 214 -15.78 9.30 9.61
N VAL A 215 -15.34 9.70 8.41
CA VAL A 215 -16.20 9.78 7.23
C VAL A 215 -16.63 8.39 6.76
N VAL A 216 -15.71 7.40 6.72
CA VAL A 216 -16.04 6.01 6.39
C VAL A 216 -17.11 5.46 7.32
N ASP A 217 -16.97 5.71 8.62
CA ASP A 217 -17.95 5.28 9.60
C ASP A 217 -19.33 5.94 9.37
N ALA A 218 -19.38 7.25 9.14
CA ALA A 218 -20.63 7.96 8.83
C ALA A 218 -21.28 7.46 7.53
N TYR A 219 -20.46 7.12 6.53
CA TYR A 219 -20.90 6.67 5.20
C TYR A 219 -21.50 5.25 5.22
N LEU A 220 -20.93 4.36 6.02
CA LEU A 220 -21.26 2.92 6.01
C LEU A 220 -22.21 2.48 7.13
N SER A 221 -22.14 3.09 8.31
CA SER A 221 -22.97 2.70 9.47
C SER A 221 -24.47 2.68 9.19
N PRO A 222 -25.07 3.64 8.44
CA PRO A 222 -26.50 3.59 8.14
C PRO A 222 -26.92 2.37 7.31
N ILE A 223 -26.10 1.95 6.35
CA ILE A 223 -26.37 0.78 5.50
C ILE A 223 -26.35 -0.49 6.33
N LEU A 224 -25.34 -0.61 7.19
CA LEU A 224 -25.22 -1.74 8.09
C LEU A 224 -26.39 -1.79 9.06
N SER A 225 -26.78 -0.66 9.65
CA SER A 225 -27.93 -0.59 10.56
C SER A 225 -29.22 -1.07 9.89
N ARG A 226 -29.49 -0.64 8.64
CA ARG A 226 -30.66 -1.13 7.87
C ARG A 226 -30.60 -2.63 7.61
N TYR A 227 -29.42 -3.16 7.29
CA TYR A 227 -29.23 -4.59 7.07
C TYR A 227 -29.45 -5.40 8.36
N VAL A 228 -28.84 -4.96 9.47
CA VAL A 228 -29.01 -5.55 10.80
C VAL A 228 -30.48 -5.56 11.20
N GLN A 229 -31.19 -4.44 11.05
CA GLN A 229 -32.61 -4.32 11.39
C GLN A 229 -33.48 -5.27 10.55
N ARG A 230 -33.17 -5.44 9.26
CA ARG A 230 -33.88 -6.39 8.39
C ARG A 230 -33.71 -7.84 8.89
N VAL A 231 -32.48 -8.25 9.18
CA VAL A 231 -32.19 -9.60 9.68
C VAL A 231 -32.84 -9.82 11.04
N ALA A 232 -32.69 -8.86 11.97
CA ALA A 232 -33.30 -8.93 13.30
C ALA A 232 -34.85 -8.99 13.24
N GLY A 233 -35.46 -8.25 12.32
CA GLY A 233 -36.92 -8.25 12.11
C GLY A 233 -37.49 -9.60 11.70
N GLU A 234 -36.78 -10.34 10.85
CA GLU A 234 -37.19 -11.70 10.41
C GLU A 234 -37.00 -12.77 11.50
N LEU A 235 -36.03 -12.57 12.40
CA LEU A 235 -35.70 -13.51 13.47
C LEU A 235 -36.56 -13.35 14.72
N GLY A 236 -37.14 -12.15 14.93
CA GLY A 236 -37.89 -11.81 16.14
C GLY A 236 -37.00 -11.61 17.38
N ALA A 237 -37.63 -11.35 18.52
CA ALA A 237 -36.92 -11.15 19.79
C ALA A 237 -36.52 -12.51 20.41
N GLY A 238 -35.24 -12.68 20.75
CA GLY A 238 -34.75 -13.88 21.44
C GLY A 238 -33.34 -14.34 21.03
N PRO A 239 -33.06 -14.52 19.72
CA PRO A 239 -31.75 -14.99 19.27
C PRO A 239 -30.65 -13.95 19.51
N ARG A 240 -29.44 -14.42 19.84
CA ARG A 240 -28.28 -13.53 19.99
C ARG A 240 -27.60 -13.35 18.64
N LEU A 241 -27.86 -12.21 18.00
CA LEU A 241 -27.29 -11.84 16.71
C LEU A 241 -25.98 -11.08 16.90
N MET A 242 -24.89 -11.63 16.38
CA MET A 242 -23.55 -11.08 16.47
C MET A 242 -22.92 -10.95 15.09
N PHE A 243 -22.11 -9.91 14.91
CA PHE A 243 -21.39 -9.64 13.68
C PHE A 243 -19.88 -9.74 13.85
N MET A 244 -19.22 -10.30 12.85
CA MET A 244 -17.77 -10.33 12.73
C MET A 244 -17.24 -8.93 12.47
N MET A 245 -16.22 -8.54 13.23
CA MET A 245 -15.49 -7.29 13.02
C MET A 245 -14.20 -7.52 12.23
N SER A 246 -13.71 -6.48 11.57
CA SER A 246 -12.41 -6.45 10.89
C SER A 246 -11.25 -6.89 11.79
N SER A 247 -11.37 -6.70 13.11
CA SER A 247 -10.35 -7.05 14.11
C SER A 247 -10.25 -8.56 14.40
N GLY A 248 -11.20 -9.36 13.88
CA GLY A 248 -11.26 -10.82 14.03
C GLY A 248 -12.12 -11.34 15.18
N GLY A 249 -12.80 -10.45 15.91
CA GLY A 249 -13.75 -10.84 16.95
C GLY A 249 -15.19 -10.47 16.64
N LEU A 250 -16.12 -10.94 17.46
CA LEU A 250 -17.55 -10.68 17.32
C LEU A 250 -17.99 -9.48 18.18
N THR A 251 -19.00 -8.77 17.70
CA THR A 251 -19.74 -7.76 18.46
C THR A 251 -21.25 -7.93 18.30
N ALA A 252 -22.04 -7.46 19.25
CA ALA A 252 -23.49 -7.42 19.15
C ALA A 252 -23.94 -6.55 17.96
N ALA A 253 -25.05 -6.94 17.32
CA ALA A 253 -25.51 -6.31 16.08
C ALA A 253 -25.83 -4.81 16.19
N ASP A 254 -26.26 -4.35 17.37
CA ASP A 254 -26.55 -2.94 17.66
C ASP A 254 -25.30 -2.09 17.91
N MET A 255 -24.15 -2.73 18.13
CA MET A 255 -22.84 -2.08 18.30
C MET A 255 -21.96 -2.20 17.05
N PHE A 256 -22.45 -2.81 15.98
CA PHE A 256 -21.69 -3.02 14.75
C PHE A 256 -21.62 -1.72 13.92
N GLN A 257 -20.42 -1.17 13.77
CA GLN A 257 -20.17 0.11 13.10
C GLN A 257 -19.49 -0.04 11.74
N GLY A 258 -19.63 0.98 10.90
CA GLY A 258 -19.09 1.05 9.54
C GLY A 258 -17.59 0.79 9.47
N LYS A 259 -16.81 1.41 10.36
CA LYS A 259 -15.35 1.23 10.41
C LYS A 259 -14.91 -0.20 10.75
N ASP A 260 -15.73 -0.95 11.48
CA ASP A 260 -15.40 -2.30 11.98
C ASP A 260 -15.94 -3.41 11.07
N ALA A 261 -16.67 -3.07 10.01
CA ALA A 261 -17.33 -4.04 9.14
C ALA A 261 -16.51 -4.42 7.90
N LEU A 262 -15.49 -3.63 7.57
CA LEU A 262 -14.69 -3.78 6.36
C LEU A 262 -13.84 -5.04 6.42
N LEU A 263 -13.92 -5.91 5.41
CA LEU A 263 -13.20 -7.19 5.37
C LEU A 263 -13.58 -8.14 6.52
N SER A 264 -14.79 -8.01 7.10
CA SER A 264 -15.25 -8.91 8.17
C SER A 264 -15.40 -10.37 7.74
N GLY A 265 -15.84 -10.65 6.51
CA GLY A 265 -15.90 -12.02 5.97
C GLY A 265 -14.51 -12.69 5.92
N PRO A 266 -13.53 -12.09 5.22
CA PRO A 266 -12.14 -12.56 5.22
C PRO A 266 -11.52 -12.69 6.62
N ALA A 267 -11.88 -11.79 7.56
CA ALA A 267 -11.46 -11.92 8.95
C ALA A 267 -11.96 -13.22 9.59
N GLY A 268 -13.20 -13.63 9.31
CA GLY A 268 -13.69 -14.97 9.63
C GLY A 268 -12.81 -16.09 9.08
N GLY A 269 -12.37 -15.98 7.82
CA GLY A 269 -11.48 -16.92 7.16
C GLY A 269 -10.14 -17.07 7.89
N VAL A 270 -9.55 -15.97 8.33
CA VAL A 270 -8.30 -15.96 9.13
C VAL A 270 -8.49 -16.65 10.49
N VAL A 271 -9.62 -16.44 11.18
CA VAL A 271 -9.90 -17.21 12.41
C VAL A 271 -10.01 -18.70 12.09
N GLY A 272 -10.75 -19.05 11.03
CA GLY A 272 -10.93 -20.42 10.59
C GLY A 272 -9.60 -21.11 10.26
N MET A 273 -8.71 -20.43 9.54
CA MET A 273 -7.40 -20.98 9.17
C MET A 273 -6.53 -21.24 10.40
N VAL A 274 -6.58 -20.37 11.41
CA VAL A 274 -5.74 -20.49 12.61
C VAL A 274 -6.25 -21.61 13.49
N GLU A 275 -7.55 -21.62 13.77
CA GLU A 275 -8.13 -22.60 14.69
C GLU A 275 -8.12 -24.01 14.09
N THR A 276 -8.35 -24.16 12.78
CA THR A 276 -8.23 -25.47 12.12
C THR A 276 -6.78 -25.98 12.04
N ALA A 277 -5.81 -25.09 11.85
CA ALA A 277 -4.40 -25.47 11.86
C ALA A 277 -3.91 -25.90 13.26
N LYS A 278 -4.34 -25.19 14.33
CA LYS A 278 -4.09 -25.59 15.71
C LYS A 278 -4.67 -26.96 16.02
N LEU A 279 -5.91 -27.22 15.56
CA LEU A 279 -6.52 -28.55 15.66
C LEU A 279 -5.72 -29.62 14.89
N ALA A 280 -5.00 -29.25 13.83
CA ALA A 280 -4.11 -30.15 13.11
C ALA A 280 -2.68 -30.23 13.71
N GLY A 281 -2.40 -29.51 14.80
CA GLY A 281 -1.11 -29.50 15.50
C GLY A 281 -0.07 -28.52 14.93
N PHE A 282 -0.51 -27.47 14.24
CA PHE A 282 0.37 -26.44 13.66
C PHE A 282 0.09 -25.06 14.25
N ASP A 283 1.14 -24.39 14.75
CA ASP A 283 1.06 -23.06 15.37
C ASP A 283 1.61 -21.93 14.48
N LYS A 284 2.29 -22.28 13.38
CA LYS A 284 2.84 -21.37 12.37
C LYS A 284 2.13 -21.57 11.03
N VAL A 285 1.36 -20.57 10.60
CA VAL A 285 0.41 -20.74 9.50
C VAL A 285 0.44 -19.56 8.54
N VAL A 286 0.40 -19.86 7.24
CA VAL A 286 0.07 -18.90 6.19
C VAL A 286 -1.29 -19.27 5.61
N GLY A 287 -2.23 -18.33 5.66
CA GLY A 287 -3.53 -18.45 5.03
C GLY A 287 -3.48 -18.16 3.54
N PHE A 288 -4.22 -18.95 2.78
CA PHE A 288 -4.38 -18.80 1.34
C PHE A 288 -5.85 -19.06 0.96
N ASP A 289 -6.63 -17.99 0.85
CA ASP A 289 -8.03 -18.03 0.41
C ASP A 289 -8.12 -17.62 -1.06
N MET A 290 -8.35 -18.57 -1.97
CA MET A 290 -8.50 -18.24 -3.38
C MET A 290 -9.93 -18.43 -3.85
N GLY A 291 -10.54 -17.31 -4.27
CA GLY A 291 -11.86 -17.25 -4.86
C GLY A 291 -11.84 -17.14 -6.39
N GLY A 292 -12.99 -16.73 -6.95
CA GLY A 292 -13.13 -16.49 -8.38
C GLY A 292 -12.55 -15.16 -8.87
N THR A 293 -12.29 -14.19 -7.97
CA THR A 293 -11.86 -12.84 -8.38
C THR A 293 -10.53 -12.43 -7.77
N SER A 294 -10.27 -12.87 -6.54
CA SER A 294 -9.09 -12.49 -5.76
C SER A 294 -8.59 -13.64 -4.91
N THR A 295 -7.40 -13.43 -4.35
CA THR A 295 -6.82 -14.26 -3.29
C THR A 295 -6.54 -13.40 -2.07
N ASP A 296 -7.00 -13.84 -0.90
CA ASP A 296 -6.68 -13.23 0.39
C ASP A 296 -5.62 -14.05 1.13
N VAL A 297 -4.56 -13.39 1.60
CA VAL A 297 -3.46 -14.03 2.33
C VAL A 297 -3.25 -13.40 3.70
N ALA A 298 -2.93 -14.23 4.69
CA ALA A 298 -2.71 -13.80 6.07
C ALA A 298 -1.60 -14.64 6.75
N HIS A 299 -0.97 -14.08 7.77
CA HIS A 299 0.13 -14.71 8.52
C HIS A 299 -0.27 -14.88 10.00
N TYR A 300 0.13 -16.00 10.59
CA TYR A 300 -0.06 -16.27 12.02
C TYR A 300 1.17 -17.00 12.60
N ASP A 301 1.70 -16.44 13.69
CA ASP A 301 2.74 -17.03 14.53
C ASP A 301 2.42 -16.71 16.00
N GLY A 302 1.61 -17.56 16.64
CA GLY A 302 1.22 -17.40 18.05
C GLY A 302 0.20 -16.29 18.37
N GLY A 303 -0.11 -15.37 17.45
CA GLY A 303 -1.11 -14.32 17.63
C GLY A 303 -1.64 -13.73 16.32
N TYR A 304 -2.85 -13.17 16.34
CA TYR A 304 -3.43 -12.49 15.18
C TYR A 304 -2.72 -11.18 14.90
N GLU A 305 -2.14 -11.06 13.71
CA GLU A 305 -1.55 -9.80 13.26
C GLU A 305 -2.63 -8.79 12.87
N ARG A 306 -2.48 -7.56 13.37
CA ARG A 306 -3.38 -6.45 13.04
C ARG A 306 -2.62 -5.27 12.44
N ALA A 307 -3.22 -4.64 11.45
CA ALA A 307 -2.80 -3.33 10.95
C ALA A 307 -3.76 -2.27 11.49
N PHE A 308 -3.21 -1.12 11.87
CA PHE A 308 -3.99 0.02 12.33
C PHE A 308 -4.18 1.07 11.24
N ASP A 309 -3.22 1.19 10.33
CA ASP A 309 -3.26 2.10 9.18
C ASP A 309 -3.39 1.28 7.91
N THR A 310 -4.56 1.28 7.29
CA THR A 310 -4.84 0.55 6.05
C THR A 310 -5.48 1.45 5.01
N GLU A 311 -5.45 1.02 3.76
CA GLU A 311 -6.19 1.65 2.67
C GLU A 311 -7.09 0.61 2.03
N VAL A 312 -8.39 0.91 1.93
CA VAL A 312 -9.39 0.05 1.30
C VAL A 312 -10.15 0.88 0.26
N ALA A 313 -10.17 0.43 -1.00
CA ALA A 313 -10.82 1.15 -2.11
C ALA A 313 -10.34 2.61 -2.27
N GLY A 314 -9.05 2.88 -2.03
CA GLY A 314 -8.45 4.21 -2.07
C GLY A 314 -8.79 5.10 -0.87
N VAL A 315 -9.46 4.56 0.16
CA VAL A 315 -9.84 5.29 1.37
C VAL A 315 -8.97 4.83 2.54
N ARG A 316 -8.36 5.80 3.22
CA ARG A 316 -7.45 5.56 4.35
C ARG A 316 -8.27 5.33 5.63
N ILE A 317 -7.91 4.30 6.39
CA ILE A 317 -8.66 3.92 7.59
C ILE A 317 -7.68 3.65 8.73
N ARG A 318 -7.99 4.22 9.89
CA ARG A 318 -7.25 4.12 11.14
C ARG A 318 -8.04 3.33 12.17
N ALA A 319 -8.19 2.03 11.95
CA ALA A 319 -8.92 1.11 12.82
C ALA A 319 -8.20 -0.25 12.90
N PRO A 320 -8.31 -1.00 14.01
CA PRO A 320 -7.68 -2.31 14.13
C PRO A 320 -8.33 -3.29 13.15
N MET A 321 -7.57 -3.75 12.17
CA MET A 321 -8.01 -4.76 11.21
C MET A 321 -7.02 -5.91 11.20
N MET A 322 -7.52 -7.14 11.08
CA MET A 322 -6.65 -8.26 10.78
C MET A 322 -5.92 -8.00 9.48
N ARG A 323 -4.63 -8.33 9.49
CA ARG A 323 -3.73 -7.95 8.41
C ARG A 323 -3.86 -8.91 7.25
N ILE A 324 -4.89 -8.68 6.45
CA ILE A 324 -5.21 -9.45 5.25
C ILE A 324 -4.66 -8.69 4.06
N HIS A 325 -3.93 -9.39 3.20
CA HIS A 325 -3.46 -8.85 1.94
C HIS A 325 -4.21 -9.51 0.79
N THR A 326 -4.99 -8.71 0.06
CA THR A 326 -5.74 -9.18 -1.11
C THR A 326 -4.94 -8.91 -2.38
N VAL A 327 -4.87 -9.90 -3.25
CA VAL A 327 -4.30 -9.77 -4.60
C VAL A 327 -5.35 -10.12 -5.64
N ALA A 328 -5.35 -9.37 -6.75
CA ALA A 328 -6.24 -9.55 -7.90
C ALA A 328 -5.86 -10.76 -8.77
N ALA A 329 -5.63 -11.90 -8.12
CA ALA A 329 -5.34 -13.19 -8.71
C ALA A 329 -6.38 -14.18 -8.17
N GLY A 330 -7.31 -14.62 -9.01
CA GLY A 330 -8.34 -15.60 -8.68
C GLY A 330 -8.67 -16.44 -9.90
N GLY A 331 -9.63 -17.38 -9.78
CA GLY A 331 -9.99 -18.26 -10.89
C GLY A 331 -10.48 -17.51 -12.15
N GLY A 332 -11.03 -16.32 -12.00
CA GLY A 332 -11.54 -15.47 -13.08
C GLY A 332 -10.56 -14.41 -13.56
N SER A 333 -9.33 -14.33 -13.04
CA SER A 333 -8.34 -13.36 -13.53
C SER A 333 -8.05 -13.60 -15.01
N ILE A 334 -8.13 -12.53 -15.80
CA ILE A 334 -8.08 -12.58 -17.26
C ILE A 334 -6.64 -12.82 -17.75
N LEU A 335 -6.50 -13.62 -18.79
CA LEU A 335 -5.21 -13.94 -19.41
C LEU A 335 -4.94 -12.96 -20.56
N HIS A 336 -3.82 -12.24 -20.49
CA HIS A 336 -3.43 -11.24 -21.49
C HIS A 336 -2.10 -11.60 -22.16
N TYR A 337 -2.00 -11.29 -23.45
CA TYR A 337 -0.74 -11.28 -24.18
C TYR A 337 -0.59 -9.97 -24.93
N GLU A 338 0.35 -9.13 -24.50
CA GLU A 338 0.58 -7.82 -25.10
C GLU A 338 2.08 -7.50 -25.12
N ALA A 339 2.56 -6.94 -26.23
CA ALA A 339 3.96 -6.52 -26.39
C ALA A 339 4.99 -7.61 -26.02
N GLY A 340 4.72 -8.87 -26.36
CA GLY A 340 5.61 -10.00 -26.10
C GLY A 340 5.58 -10.57 -24.68
N ARG A 341 4.66 -10.11 -23.81
CA ARG A 341 4.58 -10.53 -22.39
C ARG A 341 3.25 -11.23 -22.08
N PHE A 342 3.31 -12.25 -21.23
CA PHE A 342 2.15 -12.90 -20.63
C PHE A 342 1.80 -12.19 -19.33
N ARG A 343 0.53 -11.87 -19.13
CA ARG A 343 0.02 -11.27 -17.89
C ARG A 343 -1.25 -11.97 -17.44
N VAL A 344 -1.49 -11.97 -16.13
CA VAL A 344 -2.71 -12.48 -15.51
C VAL A 344 -3.31 -11.40 -14.63
N GLY A 345 -4.55 -11.00 -14.92
CA GLY A 345 -5.23 -9.90 -14.25
C GLY A 345 -4.61 -8.52 -14.53
N PRO A 346 -4.92 -7.49 -13.71
CA PRO A 346 -5.70 -7.55 -12.46
C PRO A 346 -7.23 -7.63 -12.67
N ASP A 347 -7.68 -7.41 -13.89
CA ASP A 347 -9.08 -7.56 -14.28
C ASP A 347 -9.55 -9.01 -14.17
N SER A 348 -10.84 -9.16 -13.86
CA SER A 348 -11.48 -10.44 -13.64
C SER A 348 -12.72 -10.56 -14.50
N ALA A 349 -12.92 -11.74 -15.08
CA ALA A 349 -14.15 -12.11 -15.77
C ALA A 349 -15.34 -12.27 -14.80
N GLY A 350 -15.09 -12.35 -13.49
CA GLY A 350 -16.10 -12.55 -12.46
C GLY A 350 -16.89 -13.85 -12.65
N ALA A 351 -18.17 -13.83 -12.26
CA ALA A 351 -19.12 -14.92 -12.55
C ALA A 351 -20.00 -14.63 -13.79
N ASN A 352 -20.04 -13.38 -14.25
CA ASN A 352 -20.82 -12.96 -15.42
C ASN A 352 -20.09 -11.79 -16.14
N PRO A 353 -19.65 -11.97 -17.40
CA PRO A 353 -19.83 -13.16 -18.24
C PRO A 353 -19.05 -14.39 -17.74
N GLY A 354 -18.08 -14.21 -16.84
CA GLY A 354 -17.26 -15.30 -16.31
C GLY A 354 -16.20 -15.82 -17.29
N PRO A 355 -15.37 -16.79 -16.89
CA PRO A 355 -14.43 -17.48 -17.76
C PRO A 355 -15.09 -18.00 -19.06
N ALA A 356 -14.31 -18.18 -20.12
CA ALA A 356 -14.80 -18.65 -21.42
C ALA A 356 -15.58 -19.97 -21.29
N ALA A 357 -15.14 -20.87 -20.41
CA ALA A 357 -15.77 -22.15 -20.11
C ALA A 357 -17.19 -22.02 -19.52
N TYR A 358 -17.63 -20.85 -19.05
CA TYR A 358 -18.95 -20.66 -18.41
C TYR A 358 -20.10 -20.47 -19.42
N ARG A 359 -19.82 -20.52 -20.73
CA ARG A 359 -20.82 -20.47 -21.81
C ARG A 359 -21.60 -19.15 -21.90
N ARG A 360 -20.95 -18.02 -21.55
CA ARG A 360 -21.55 -16.67 -21.57
C ARG A 360 -20.72 -15.64 -22.35
N GLY A 361 -19.78 -16.10 -23.17
CA GLY A 361 -18.99 -15.26 -24.07
C GLY A 361 -17.82 -14.52 -23.41
N GLY A 362 -17.43 -14.86 -22.18
CA GLY A 362 -16.34 -14.20 -21.49
C GLY A 362 -14.93 -14.59 -21.98
N PRO A 363 -13.88 -13.87 -21.53
CA PRO A 363 -12.50 -14.03 -22.00
C PRO A 363 -11.82 -15.28 -21.43
N LEU A 364 -10.59 -15.59 -21.89
CA LEU A 364 -9.75 -16.59 -21.24
C LEU A 364 -9.36 -16.12 -19.83
N ALA A 365 -9.51 -17.00 -18.84
CA ALA A 365 -9.14 -16.76 -17.44
C ALA A 365 -8.34 -17.94 -16.84
N VAL A 366 -7.83 -17.79 -15.61
CA VAL A 366 -7.09 -18.85 -14.89
C VAL A 366 -7.87 -20.18 -14.81
N THR A 367 -9.19 -20.11 -14.63
CA THR A 367 -10.07 -21.30 -14.65
C THR A 367 -10.03 -21.98 -16.01
N ASP A 368 -10.02 -21.22 -17.10
CA ASP A 368 -9.91 -21.78 -18.46
C ASP A 368 -8.55 -22.44 -18.67
N ALA A 369 -7.47 -21.90 -18.10
CA ALA A 369 -6.18 -22.57 -18.10
C ALA A 369 -6.23 -23.92 -17.36
N ASN A 370 -6.85 -24.00 -16.18
CA ASN A 370 -7.03 -25.28 -15.47
C ASN A 370 -7.94 -26.26 -16.22
N VAL A 371 -8.95 -25.78 -16.95
CA VAL A 371 -9.76 -26.60 -17.86
C VAL A 371 -8.91 -27.12 -19.02
N MET A 372 -8.09 -26.27 -19.64
CA MET A 372 -7.20 -26.64 -20.75
C MET A 372 -6.19 -27.70 -20.33
N LEU A 373 -5.63 -27.56 -19.12
CA LEU A 373 -4.68 -28.49 -18.54
C LEU A 373 -5.32 -29.79 -18.02
N GLY A 374 -6.65 -29.93 -18.02
CA GLY A 374 -7.32 -31.10 -17.46
C GLY A 374 -7.31 -31.17 -15.93
N LYS A 375 -6.94 -30.09 -15.23
CA LYS A 375 -7.03 -29.98 -13.77
C LYS A 375 -8.48 -29.81 -13.31
N LEU A 376 -9.34 -29.28 -14.18
CA LEU A 376 -10.80 -29.26 -14.02
C LEU A 376 -11.45 -30.13 -15.09
N GLN A 377 -12.21 -31.14 -14.66
CA GLN A 377 -12.85 -32.14 -15.53
C GLN A 377 -14.34 -31.81 -15.72
N PRO A 378 -14.81 -31.50 -16.94
CA PRO A 378 -16.17 -30.98 -17.19
C PRO A 378 -17.28 -31.97 -16.88
N ASP A 379 -17.03 -33.28 -16.98
CA ASP A 379 -17.98 -34.36 -16.70
C ASP A 379 -18.19 -34.62 -15.20
N ILE A 380 -17.27 -34.11 -14.38
CA ILE A 380 -17.25 -34.30 -12.92
C ILE A 380 -17.61 -32.99 -12.20
N PHE A 381 -17.32 -31.85 -12.83
CA PHE A 381 -17.67 -30.54 -12.33
C PHE A 381 -19.20 -30.33 -12.39
N PRO A 382 -19.84 -29.69 -11.39
CA PRO A 382 -21.27 -29.43 -11.41
C PRO A 382 -21.74 -28.74 -12.70
N ALA A 383 -22.78 -29.29 -13.33
CA ALA A 383 -23.37 -28.76 -14.55
C ALA A 383 -24.30 -27.57 -14.23
N ILE A 384 -23.71 -26.42 -13.92
CA ILE A 384 -24.42 -25.20 -13.49
C ILE A 384 -24.26 -24.02 -14.47
N PHE A 385 -23.74 -24.27 -15.67
CA PHE A 385 -23.38 -23.24 -16.64
C PHE A 385 -24.39 -23.08 -17.78
N GLY A 386 -24.17 -22.06 -18.62
CA GLY A 386 -25.06 -21.71 -19.72
C GLY A 386 -26.34 -20.98 -19.29
N PRO A 387 -27.23 -20.65 -20.25
CA PRO A 387 -28.47 -19.91 -19.98
C PRO A 387 -29.45 -20.65 -19.07
N GLY A 388 -29.46 -21.99 -19.11
CA GLY A 388 -30.33 -22.85 -18.30
C GLY A 388 -29.76 -23.28 -16.94
N GLN A 389 -28.50 -22.95 -16.64
CA GLN A 389 -27.77 -23.38 -15.44
C GLN A 389 -27.74 -24.90 -15.22
N ASP A 390 -27.64 -25.66 -16.32
CA ASP A 390 -27.73 -27.12 -16.36
C ASP A 390 -26.65 -27.77 -17.23
N GLN A 391 -25.66 -27.00 -17.70
CA GLN A 391 -24.64 -27.45 -18.64
C GLN A 391 -23.25 -27.55 -18.00
N PRO A 392 -22.38 -28.46 -18.46
CA PRO A 392 -21.00 -28.57 -18.02
C PRO A 392 -20.12 -27.45 -18.61
N LEU A 393 -18.88 -27.34 -18.10
CA LEU A 393 -17.86 -26.42 -18.61
C LEU A 393 -17.61 -26.62 -20.13
N ASP A 394 -17.36 -25.53 -20.86
CA ASP A 394 -17.13 -25.55 -22.31
C ASP A 394 -15.65 -25.69 -22.69
N VAL A 395 -15.18 -26.93 -22.74
CA VAL A 395 -13.80 -27.25 -23.15
C VAL A 395 -13.53 -26.86 -24.60
N ALA A 396 -14.53 -26.91 -25.48
CA ALA A 396 -14.35 -26.59 -26.89
C ALA A 396 -14.03 -25.10 -27.08
N ALA A 397 -14.80 -24.23 -26.41
CA ALA A 397 -14.55 -22.79 -26.42
C ALA A 397 -13.16 -22.43 -25.86
N VAL A 398 -12.72 -23.11 -24.79
CA VAL A 398 -11.39 -22.91 -24.21
C VAL A 398 -10.28 -23.30 -25.19
N ARG A 399 -10.38 -24.48 -25.81
CA ARG A 399 -9.40 -24.96 -26.80
C ARG A 399 -9.30 -24.06 -28.01
N GLU A 400 -10.44 -23.60 -28.53
CA GLU A 400 -10.49 -22.69 -29.67
C GLU A 400 -9.75 -21.38 -29.36
N LYS A 401 -10.01 -20.78 -28.19
CA LYS A 401 -9.37 -19.52 -27.80
C LYS A 401 -7.87 -19.66 -27.54
N PHE A 402 -7.43 -20.73 -26.88
CA PHE A 402 -5.99 -20.96 -26.71
C PHE A 402 -5.28 -21.30 -28.02
N ALA A 403 -5.93 -22.00 -28.96
CA ALA A 403 -5.38 -22.24 -30.29
C ALA A 403 -5.26 -20.93 -31.09
N ALA A 404 -6.25 -20.04 -31.00
CA ALA A 404 -6.18 -18.71 -31.60
C ALA A 404 -5.03 -17.88 -31.00
N LEU A 405 -4.89 -17.89 -29.68
CA LEU A 405 -3.80 -17.21 -28.98
C LEU A 405 -2.42 -17.79 -29.37
N ALA A 406 -2.28 -19.11 -29.46
CA ALA A 406 -1.06 -19.75 -29.93
C ALA A 406 -0.68 -19.36 -31.36
N ALA A 407 -1.68 -19.25 -32.25
CA ALA A 407 -1.48 -18.79 -33.62
C ALA A 407 -1.07 -17.31 -33.70
N GLU A 408 -1.56 -16.47 -32.79
CA GLU A 408 -1.19 -15.05 -32.69
C GLU A 408 0.27 -14.87 -32.25
N ILE A 409 0.74 -15.67 -31.28
CA ILE A 409 2.10 -15.57 -30.73
C ILE A 409 3.15 -16.12 -31.69
N GLY A 410 2.87 -17.27 -32.34
CA GLY A 410 3.70 -17.82 -33.41
C GLY A 410 5.07 -18.37 -33.00
N ASP A 411 5.26 -18.79 -31.74
CA ASP A 411 6.55 -19.26 -31.20
C ASP A 411 6.63 -20.76 -30.87
N GLU A 412 5.86 -21.57 -31.61
CA GLU A 412 5.82 -23.04 -31.55
C GLU A 412 5.34 -23.66 -30.22
N ARG A 413 5.01 -22.87 -29.20
CA ARG A 413 4.44 -23.40 -27.94
C ARG A 413 3.05 -24.00 -28.17
N SER A 414 2.81 -25.15 -27.54
CA SER A 414 1.48 -25.76 -27.56
C SER A 414 0.48 -24.93 -26.72
N PRO A 415 -0.81 -24.95 -27.06
CA PRO A 415 -1.87 -24.36 -26.24
C PRO A 415 -1.83 -24.77 -24.75
N GLU A 416 -1.43 -26.01 -24.45
CA GLU A 416 -1.27 -26.52 -23.08
C GLU A 416 -0.07 -25.90 -22.37
N ALA A 417 1.09 -25.84 -23.03
CA ALA A 417 2.28 -25.19 -22.48
C ALA A 417 2.02 -23.69 -22.21
N MET A 418 1.21 -23.06 -23.05
CA MET A 418 0.76 -21.69 -22.85
C MET A 418 -0.15 -21.54 -21.62
N ALA A 419 -1.15 -22.41 -21.48
CA ALA A 419 -2.01 -22.45 -20.30
C ALA A 419 -1.20 -22.69 -19.01
N GLU A 420 -0.22 -23.61 -19.03
CA GLU A 420 0.69 -23.85 -17.90
C GLU A 420 1.54 -22.61 -17.56
N GLY A 421 2.01 -21.88 -18.57
CA GLY A 421 2.70 -20.60 -18.39
C GLY A 421 1.85 -19.55 -17.68
N PHE A 422 0.57 -19.41 -18.06
CA PHE A 422 -0.35 -18.51 -17.37
C PHE A 422 -0.64 -18.95 -15.92
N VAL A 423 -0.80 -20.25 -15.66
CA VAL A 423 -0.94 -20.76 -14.28
C VAL A 423 0.32 -20.45 -13.47
N THR A 424 1.51 -20.58 -14.06
CA THR A 424 2.78 -20.24 -13.40
C THR A 424 2.83 -18.78 -13.00
N ILE A 425 2.42 -17.85 -13.88
CA ILE A 425 2.35 -16.41 -13.56
C ILE A 425 1.34 -16.13 -12.46
N ALA A 426 0.16 -16.76 -12.50
CA ALA A 426 -0.84 -16.62 -11.45
C ALA A 426 -0.29 -17.10 -10.09
N VAL A 427 0.39 -18.25 -10.08
CA VAL A 427 1.04 -18.82 -8.88
C VAL A 427 2.13 -17.89 -8.35
N GLU A 428 2.97 -17.33 -9.21
CA GLU A 428 4.02 -16.39 -8.80
C GLU A 428 3.44 -15.09 -8.24
N ASN A 429 2.36 -14.56 -8.83
CA ASN A 429 1.65 -13.40 -8.29
C ASN A 429 1.10 -13.68 -6.88
N MET A 430 0.51 -14.86 -6.66
CA MET A 430 0.01 -15.29 -5.34
C MET A 430 1.15 -15.55 -4.35
N ALA A 431 2.24 -16.19 -4.77
CA ALA A 431 3.41 -16.43 -3.93
C ALA A 431 4.11 -15.11 -3.54
N ASN A 432 4.18 -14.14 -4.44
CA ASN A 432 4.69 -12.80 -4.14
C ASN A 432 3.81 -12.06 -3.11
N ALA A 433 2.49 -12.24 -3.17
CA ALA A 433 1.57 -11.75 -2.13
C ALA A 433 1.92 -12.31 -0.75
N ILE A 434 2.16 -13.62 -0.69
CA ILE A 434 2.55 -14.31 0.55
C ILE A 434 3.92 -13.82 1.04
N LYS A 435 4.91 -13.71 0.15
CA LYS A 435 6.25 -13.16 0.49
C LYS A 435 6.14 -11.74 1.05
N LYS A 436 5.21 -10.92 0.53
CA LYS A 436 4.95 -9.55 0.98
C LYS A 436 4.48 -9.47 2.43
N ILE A 437 3.60 -10.39 2.84
CA ILE A 437 3.12 -10.44 4.24
C ILE A 437 4.07 -11.16 5.20
N SER A 438 5.05 -11.91 4.68
CA SER A 438 5.90 -12.80 5.50
C SER A 438 7.39 -12.41 5.47
N VAL A 439 8.10 -12.71 4.38
CA VAL A 439 9.57 -12.54 4.22
C VAL A 439 10.01 -11.08 4.38
N GLN A 440 9.18 -10.11 3.95
CA GLN A 440 9.47 -8.69 4.15
C GLN A 440 9.53 -8.29 5.63
N ARG A 441 9.01 -9.14 6.54
CA ARG A 441 9.00 -8.93 7.98
C ARG A 441 9.96 -9.85 8.74
N GLY A 442 10.78 -10.62 8.01
CA GLY A 442 11.81 -11.47 8.60
C GLY A 442 11.37 -12.90 8.91
N TYR A 443 10.16 -13.32 8.52
CA TYR A 443 9.72 -14.71 8.74
C TYR A 443 10.27 -15.67 7.67
N ASP A 444 10.76 -16.84 8.12
CA ASP A 444 11.10 -17.96 7.24
C ASP A 444 9.87 -18.83 7.02
N VAL A 445 9.19 -18.61 5.89
CA VAL A 445 7.95 -19.32 5.56
C VAL A 445 8.12 -20.80 5.25
N THR A 446 9.34 -21.30 5.09
CA THR A 446 9.56 -22.73 4.80
C THR A 446 9.19 -23.63 5.98
N GLU A 447 9.18 -23.08 7.20
CA GLU A 447 8.74 -23.76 8.42
C GLU A 447 7.22 -23.75 8.64
N TYR A 448 6.46 -23.08 7.75
CA TYR A 448 5.04 -22.81 7.97
C TYR A 448 4.16 -23.81 7.22
N LEU A 449 2.96 -24.02 7.76
CA LEU A 449 1.88 -24.71 7.07
C LEU A 449 1.14 -23.72 6.16
N LEU A 450 0.92 -24.09 4.89
CA LEU A 450 -0.02 -23.37 4.03
C LEU A 450 -1.45 -23.87 4.33
N ASN A 451 -2.28 -23.06 4.99
CA ASN A 451 -3.70 -23.39 5.17
C ASN A 451 -4.51 -22.83 4.00
N CYS A 452 -4.98 -23.73 3.15
CA CYS A 452 -5.58 -23.41 1.86
C CYS A 452 -7.10 -23.56 1.91
N PHE A 453 -7.80 -22.51 1.47
CA PHE A 453 -9.24 -22.45 1.42
C PHE A 453 -9.77 -21.57 0.28
N GLY A 454 -11.09 -21.42 0.21
CA GLY A 454 -11.75 -20.83 -0.96
C GLY A 454 -11.98 -21.84 -2.08
N GLY A 455 -12.95 -21.57 -2.96
CA GLY A 455 -13.41 -22.54 -3.97
C GLY A 455 -12.39 -22.87 -5.07
N ALA A 456 -11.36 -22.03 -5.26
CA ALA A 456 -10.28 -22.26 -6.22
C ALA A 456 -8.93 -22.58 -5.56
N GLY A 457 -8.80 -22.48 -4.23
CA GLY A 457 -7.54 -22.66 -3.52
C GLY A 457 -6.91 -24.03 -3.73
N GLY A 458 -7.71 -25.09 -3.59
CA GLY A 458 -7.26 -26.48 -3.79
C GLY A 458 -6.67 -26.77 -5.18
N GLN A 459 -6.97 -25.93 -6.19
CA GLN A 459 -6.47 -26.09 -7.55
C GLN A 459 -5.00 -25.65 -7.71
N HIS A 460 -4.52 -24.78 -6.82
CA HIS A 460 -3.20 -24.15 -6.92
C HIS A 460 -2.30 -24.36 -5.69
N ALA A 461 -2.84 -24.97 -4.63
CA ALA A 461 -2.19 -25.05 -3.32
C ALA A 461 -0.78 -25.66 -3.37
N CYS A 462 -0.60 -26.80 -4.05
CA CYS A 462 0.70 -27.45 -4.21
C CYS A 462 1.71 -26.57 -4.96
N LEU A 463 1.28 -25.88 -6.03
CA LEU A 463 2.16 -25.03 -6.83
C LEU A 463 2.59 -23.77 -6.07
N VAL A 464 1.67 -23.16 -5.32
CA VAL A 464 1.97 -22.02 -4.44
C VAL A 464 2.92 -22.43 -3.32
N ALA A 465 2.67 -23.57 -2.66
CA ALA A 465 3.56 -24.10 -1.64
C ALA A 465 4.97 -24.38 -2.20
N ASP A 466 5.06 -24.99 -3.39
CA ASP A 466 6.33 -25.21 -4.08
C ASP A 466 7.09 -23.91 -4.40
N ALA A 467 6.39 -22.86 -4.86
CA ALA A 467 6.99 -21.55 -5.17
C ALA A 467 7.51 -20.83 -3.90
N LEU A 468 6.98 -21.20 -2.73
CA LEU A 468 7.38 -20.68 -1.43
C LEU A 468 8.36 -21.60 -0.68
N GLY A 469 8.61 -22.80 -1.18
CA GLY A 469 9.43 -23.81 -0.50
C GLY A 469 8.77 -24.42 0.74
N MET A 470 7.45 -24.37 0.85
CA MET A 470 6.69 -25.00 1.92
C MET A 470 6.46 -26.48 1.64
N GLU A 471 6.52 -27.32 2.68
CA GLU A 471 6.42 -28.79 2.53
C GLU A 471 5.07 -29.37 2.95
N ALA A 472 4.17 -28.54 3.52
CA ALA A 472 2.87 -28.97 4.01
C ALA A 472 1.75 -28.00 3.64
N VAL A 473 0.60 -28.55 3.24
CA VAL A 473 -0.64 -27.80 2.99
C VAL A 473 -1.78 -28.47 3.73
N LEU A 474 -2.59 -27.70 4.44
CA LEU A 474 -3.81 -28.17 5.08
C LEU A 474 -5.02 -27.66 4.31
N ILE A 475 -5.98 -28.55 4.04
CA ILE A 475 -7.28 -28.24 3.45
C ILE A 475 -8.35 -28.85 4.34
N HIS A 476 -9.14 -27.99 4.99
CA HIS A 476 -10.23 -28.39 5.86
C HIS A 476 -11.46 -28.89 5.04
N PRO A 477 -12.30 -29.82 5.53
CA PRO A 477 -13.51 -30.27 4.81
C PRO A 477 -14.52 -29.16 4.52
N PHE A 478 -14.48 -28.08 5.31
CA PHE A 478 -15.25 -26.87 5.07
C PHE A 478 -14.42 -25.76 4.41
N SER A 479 -13.31 -26.05 3.70
CA SER A 479 -12.46 -25.01 3.11
C SER A 479 -13.24 -24.06 2.18
N GLY A 480 -14.24 -24.57 1.45
CA GLY A 480 -15.14 -23.76 0.62
C GLY A 480 -16.17 -22.90 1.38
N LEU A 481 -16.22 -23.04 2.72
CA LEU A 481 -17.08 -22.30 3.67
C LEU A 481 -16.27 -21.90 4.93
N LEU A 482 -14.94 -21.81 4.84
CA LEU A 482 -14.08 -21.74 6.04
C LEU A 482 -14.30 -20.43 6.80
N SER A 483 -14.61 -19.35 6.10
CA SER A 483 -14.95 -18.06 6.70
C SER A 483 -16.17 -18.17 7.63
N ALA A 484 -17.25 -18.82 7.19
CA ALA A 484 -18.43 -19.08 8.02
C ALA A 484 -18.08 -19.95 9.24
N TYR A 485 -17.21 -20.95 9.05
CA TYR A 485 -16.74 -21.80 10.15
C TYR A 485 -15.93 -21.00 11.18
N GLY A 486 -14.97 -20.20 10.73
CA GLY A 486 -14.14 -19.35 11.58
C GLY A 486 -14.95 -18.27 12.31
N ILE A 487 -15.97 -17.69 11.69
CA ILE A 487 -16.96 -16.83 12.35
C ILE A 487 -17.63 -17.57 13.51
N GLY A 488 -17.99 -18.84 13.31
CA GLY A 488 -18.53 -19.70 14.34
C GLY A 488 -17.60 -19.93 15.54
N LEU A 489 -16.30 -20.09 15.26
CA LEU A 489 -15.24 -20.29 16.24
C LEU A 489 -14.81 -19.01 16.96
N SER A 490 -15.17 -17.85 16.41
CA SER A 490 -14.78 -16.55 16.95
C SER A 490 -15.50 -16.24 18.26
N THR A 491 -14.84 -15.46 19.11
CA THR A 491 -15.35 -15.02 20.41
C THR A 491 -15.72 -13.54 20.38
N VAL A 492 -16.51 -13.11 21.36
CA VAL A 492 -16.80 -11.68 21.53
C VAL A 492 -15.52 -10.97 21.96
N PHE A 493 -15.22 -9.86 21.29
CA PHE A 493 -14.00 -9.09 21.48
C PHE A 493 -14.31 -7.61 21.65
N ALA A 494 -13.56 -6.96 22.52
CA ALA A 494 -13.58 -5.52 22.68
C ALA A 494 -12.14 -5.01 22.79
N SER A 495 -11.86 -3.86 22.19
CA SER A 495 -10.60 -3.16 22.42
C SER A 495 -10.82 -1.67 22.56
N ARG A 496 -9.97 -1.06 23.38
CA ARG A 496 -9.91 0.39 23.56
C ARG A 496 -8.45 0.82 23.55
N GLN A 497 -8.19 1.96 22.93
CA GLN A 497 -6.85 2.50 22.83
C GLN A 497 -6.89 4.02 22.96
N GLN A 498 -5.82 4.59 23.52
CA GLN A 498 -5.65 6.03 23.65
C GLN A 498 -4.17 6.41 23.57
N ALA A 499 -3.87 7.54 22.93
CA ALA A 499 -2.52 8.09 22.88
C ALA A 499 -2.06 8.59 24.27
N LEU A 500 -0.79 8.35 24.62
CA LEU A 500 -0.17 8.79 25.88
C LEU A 500 1.07 9.67 25.66
N LEU A 501 1.92 9.32 24.69
CA LEU A 501 3.16 10.04 24.33
C LEU A 501 4.08 10.33 25.54
N LYS A 502 4.46 9.30 26.30
CA LYS A 502 5.37 9.42 27.46
C LYS A 502 6.57 8.47 27.36
N PRO A 503 7.73 8.77 27.99
CA PRO A 503 8.86 7.85 28.03
C PRO A 503 8.50 6.50 28.67
N LEU A 504 9.04 5.40 28.13
CA LEU A 504 9.00 4.07 28.75
C LEU A 504 10.02 4.02 29.90
N ALA A 505 9.64 4.60 31.03
CA ALA A 505 10.46 4.74 32.23
C ALA A 505 9.62 4.58 33.50
N GLU A 506 10.26 4.33 34.64
CA GLU A 506 9.57 4.15 35.92
C GLU A 506 8.76 5.40 36.32
N GLU A 507 9.24 6.60 35.96
CA GLU A 507 8.57 7.88 36.19
C GLU A 507 7.20 8.00 35.48
N SER A 508 7.03 7.31 34.35
CA SER A 508 5.78 7.30 33.57
C SER A 508 4.84 6.17 33.96
N ARG A 509 5.30 5.22 34.78
CA ARG A 509 4.59 3.97 35.08
C ARG A 509 3.18 4.20 35.62
N SER A 510 3.01 5.10 36.58
CA SER A 510 1.69 5.43 37.14
C SER A 510 0.72 5.92 36.08
N SER A 511 1.17 6.80 35.17
CA SER A 511 0.32 7.28 34.06
C SER A 511 -0.05 6.18 33.07
N ILE A 512 0.84 5.22 32.85
CA ILE A 512 0.56 4.05 32.01
C ILE A 512 -0.50 3.18 32.69
N GLU A 513 -0.31 2.86 33.98
CA GLU A 513 -1.23 2.03 34.77
C GLU A 513 -2.62 2.67 34.95
N ASP A 514 -2.69 3.99 35.19
CA ASP A 514 -3.94 4.75 35.29
C ASP A 514 -4.74 4.70 33.97
N LEU A 515 -4.04 4.82 32.83
CA LEU A 515 -4.66 4.74 31.53
C LEU A 515 -5.11 3.31 31.21
N ILE A 516 -4.30 2.29 31.53
CA ILE A 516 -4.70 0.88 31.43
C ILE A 516 -5.97 0.64 32.25
N ALA A 517 -6.03 1.11 33.50
CA ALA A 517 -7.20 0.92 34.36
C ALA A 517 -8.47 1.55 33.77
N THR A 518 -8.34 2.76 33.21
CA THR A 518 -9.44 3.47 32.54
C THR A 518 -9.94 2.71 31.32
N LEU A 519 -9.04 2.29 30.43
CA LEU A 519 -9.38 1.54 29.22
C LEU A 519 -9.96 0.16 29.54
N HIS A 520 -9.41 -0.51 30.55
CA HIS A 520 -9.87 -1.81 31.03
C HIS A 520 -11.30 -1.75 31.57
N GLN A 521 -11.66 -0.72 32.34
CA GLN A 521 -13.04 -0.50 32.77
C GLN A 521 -13.99 -0.32 31.58
N GLY A 522 -13.56 0.43 30.55
CA GLY A 522 -14.33 0.60 29.32
C GLY A 522 -14.56 -0.72 28.57
N VAL A 523 -13.51 -1.55 28.43
CA VAL A 523 -13.58 -2.87 27.79
C VAL A 523 -14.52 -3.81 28.55
N ILE A 524 -14.40 -3.88 29.88
CA ILE A 524 -15.30 -4.71 30.71
C ILE A 524 -16.76 -4.24 30.57
N ALA A 525 -17.00 -2.93 30.63
CA ALA A 525 -18.35 -2.40 30.50
C ALA A 525 -18.99 -2.75 29.15
N GLU A 526 -18.23 -2.69 28.06
CA GLU A 526 -18.69 -3.07 26.72
C GLU A 526 -18.99 -4.56 26.60
N LEU A 527 -18.12 -5.43 27.13
CA LEU A 527 -18.34 -6.88 27.12
C LEU A 527 -19.53 -7.29 28.01
N ALA A 528 -19.72 -6.61 29.15
CA ALA A 528 -20.85 -6.85 30.05
C ALA A 528 -22.20 -6.52 29.39
N VAL A 529 -22.29 -5.44 28.61
CA VAL A 529 -23.49 -5.09 27.82
C VAL A 529 -23.84 -6.19 26.81
N GLN A 530 -22.85 -6.94 26.32
CA GLN A 530 -23.02 -8.07 25.42
C GLN A 530 -23.34 -9.41 26.12
N GLY A 531 -23.53 -9.37 27.45
CA GLY A 531 -23.88 -10.53 28.25
C GLY A 531 -22.71 -11.44 28.60
N ILE A 532 -21.46 -10.95 28.53
CA ILE A 532 -20.28 -11.68 28.98
C ILE A 532 -20.06 -11.41 30.47
N ALA A 533 -19.97 -12.49 31.27
CA ALA A 533 -19.71 -12.39 32.70
C ALA A 533 -18.26 -11.94 32.96
N GLN A 534 -18.05 -11.13 34.00
CA GLN A 534 -16.74 -10.52 34.25
C GLN A 534 -15.62 -11.53 34.51
N ASP A 535 -15.94 -12.67 35.11
CA ASP A 535 -15.01 -13.79 35.35
C ASP A 535 -14.71 -14.63 34.10
N ALA A 536 -15.50 -14.45 33.03
CA ALA A 536 -15.28 -15.04 31.71
C ALA A 536 -14.52 -14.11 30.74
N ILE A 537 -14.05 -12.95 31.20
CA ILE A 537 -13.28 -12.00 30.40
C ILE A 537 -11.78 -12.19 30.67
N ALA A 538 -11.02 -12.49 29.62
CA ALA A 538 -9.56 -12.31 29.64
C ALA A 538 -9.22 -10.93 29.09
N SER A 539 -8.32 -10.20 29.75
CA SER A 539 -7.89 -8.87 29.33
C SER A 539 -6.38 -8.79 29.18
N LYS A 540 -5.91 -8.13 28.12
CA LYS A 540 -4.49 -7.96 27.81
C LYS A 540 -4.16 -6.48 27.57
N PRO A 541 -3.39 -5.82 28.46
CA PRO A 541 -2.82 -4.50 28.19
C PRO A 541 -1.66 -4.60 27.18
N VAL A 542 -1.66 -3.69 26.21
CA VAL A 542 -0.65 -3.59 25.15
C VAL A 542 -0.12 -2.16 25.09
N LEU A 543 1.19 -2.00 25.11
CA LEU A 543 1.85 -0.71 24.86
C LEU A 543 2.30 -0.64 23.41
N GLN A 544 2.02 0.48 22.74
CA GLN A 544 2.64 0.81 21.46
C GLN A 544 3.93 1.57 21.74
N ILE A 545 5.07 0.87 21.65
CA ILE A 545 6.39 1.41 21.98
C ILE A 545 7.16 1.71 20.71
N ARG A 546 7.89 2.82 20.70
CA ARG A 546 8.87 3.14 19.66
C ARG A 546 10.11 3.78 20.27
N TYR A 547 11.18 3.88 19.51
CA TYR A 547 12.29 4.75 19.90
C TYR A 547 11.89 6.22 19.75
N ASP A 548 12.49 7.08 20.57
CA ASP A 548 12.27 8.51 20.45
C ASP A 548 12.72 9.02 19.06
N GLY A 549 12.00 9.98 18.50
CA GLY A 549 12.22 10.47 17.14
C GLY A 549 11.88 9.51 15.98
N THR A 550 11.58 8.22 16.21
CA THR A 550 11.02 7.33 15.16
C THR A 550 9.47 7.38 15.18
N ASP A 551 8.79 6.82 14.18
CA ASP A 551 7.31 6.79 14.11
C ASP A 551 6.70 5.39 14.05
N THR A 552 7.52 4.36 13.85
CA THR A 552 7.05 2.98 13.81
C THR A 552 6.98 2.44 15.24
N THR A 553 5.76 2.15 15.70
CA THR A 553 5.50 1.50 16.98
C THR A 553 5.46 -0.01 16.84
N LEU A 554 5.98 -0.71 17.84
CA LEU A 554 5.81 -2.14 18.01
C LEU A 554 4.91 -2.40 19.22
N PRO A 555 3.91 -3.30 19.08
CA PRO A 555 3.07 -3.69 20.20
C PRO A 555 3.85 -4.55 21.18
N VAL A 556 3.77 -4.23 22.47
CA VAL A 556 4.45 -4.95 23.55
C VAL A 556 3.43 -5.31 24.63
N ASN A 557 3.44 -6.57 25.06
CA ASN A 557 2.59 -7.04 26.15
C ASN A 557 3.03 -6.40 27.47
N PHE A 558 2.08 -5.86 28.24
CA PHE A 558 2.35 -5.22 29.53
C PHE A 558 1.58 -5.84 30.72
N GLU A 559 1.12 -7.09 30.58
CA GLU A 559 0.39 -7.83 31.63
C GLU A 559 1.14 -7.87 32.98
N HIS A 560 2.48 -7.87 32.96
CA HIS A 560 3.30 -7.93 34.17
C HIS A 560 3.63 -6.58 34.80
N GLY A 561 3.23 -5.45 34.19
CA GLY A 561 3.48 -4.12 34.71
C GLY A 561 4.97 -3.74 34.86
N SER A 562 5.87 -4.40 34.12
CA SER A 562 7.33 -4.25 34.27
C SER A 562 7.94 -3.48 33.10
N ILE A 563 8.43 -2.27 33.36
CA ILE A 563 9.15 -1.43 32.38
C ILE A 563 10.37 -2.17 31.80
N PHE A 564 11.13 -2.89 32.64
CA PHE A 564 12.30 -3.65 32.20
C PHE A 564 11.95 -4.76 31.19
N ARG A 565 10.84 -5.48 31.43
CA ARG A 565 10.40 -6.54 30.50
C ARG A 565 9.90 -5.93 29.19
N ALA A 566 9.08 -4.89 29.28
CA ALA A 566 8.57 -4.19 28.10
C ALA A 566 9.70 -3.67 27.19
N ARG A 567 10.77 -3.15 27.79
CA ARG A 567 11.98 -2.76 27.06
C ARG A 567 12.64 -3.94 26.34
N SER A 568 12.88 -5.05 27.05
CA SER A 568 13.51 -6.25 26.48
C SER A 568 12.67 -6.84 25.34
N ASP A 569 11.35 -6.90 25.50
CA ASP A 569 10.43 -7.44 24.50
C ASP A 569 10.38 -6.53 23.26
N PHE A 570 10.38 -5.21 23.47
CA PHE A 570 10.50 -4.24 22.38
C PHE A 570 11.81 -4.40 21.60
N GLU A 571 12.96 -4.48 22.29
CA GLU A 571 14.27 -4.65 21.66
C GLU A 571 14.36 -5.95 20.87
N ALA A 572 13.83 -7.05 21.40
CA ALA A 572 13.76 -8.33 20.69
C ALA A 572 12.90 -8.22 19.41
N ALA A 573 11.70 -7.64 19.52
CA ALA A 573 10.81 -7.43 18.37
C ALA A 573 11.44 -6.49 17.32
N HIS A 574 12.07 -5.41 17.75
CA HIS A 574 12.74 -4.45 16.87
C HIS A 574 13.92 -5.09 16.14
N LYS A 575 14.74 -5.90 16.83
CA LYS A 575 15.84 -6.64 16.21
C LYS A 575 15.35 -7.67 15.20
N ALA A 576 14.27 -8.39 15.51
CA ALA A 576 13.68 -9.36 14.59
C ALA A 576 13.16 -8.70 13.31
N GLN A 577 12.47 -7.55 13.44
CA GLN A 577 11.85 -6.87 12.31
C GLN A 577 12.84 -6.03 11.47
N PHE A 578 13.81 -5.36 12.11
CA PHE A 578 14.69 -4.39 11.46
C PHE A 578 16.18 -4.78 11.46
N GLY A 579 16.56 -5.85 12.15
CA GLY A 579 17.93 -6.38 12.19
C GLY A 579 18.85 -5.76 13.24
N PHE A 580 18.42 -4.72 13.98
CA PHE A 580 19.24 -4.01 14.96
C PHE A 580 18.42 -3.43 16.12
N VAL A 581 19.10 -2.89 17.15
CA VAL A 581 18.54 -2.08 18.25
C VAL A 581 19.41 -0.84 18.44
N TYR A 582 18.86 0.23 19.02
CA TYR A 582 19.67 1.39 19.42
C TYR A 582 20.13 1.21 20.87
N GLU A 583 21.43 1.34 21.14
CA GLU A 583 21.98 1.13 22.49
C GLU A 583 21.58 2.27 23.46
N ASP A 584 21.65 3.53 23.01
CA ASP A 584 21.50 4.72 23.89
C ASP A 584 20.24 5.55 23.63
N LYS A 585 19.24 5.01 22.92
CA LYS A 585 18.08 5.79 22.49
C LYS A 585 16.87 5.59 23.43
N PRO A 586 16.26 6.67 23.94
CA PRO A 586 15.04 6.57 24.76
C PRO A 586 13.89 5.91 23.99
N MET A 587 12.99 5.25 24.72
CA MET A 587 11.77 4.65 24.17
C MET A 587 10.55 5.44 24.64
N ILE A 588 9.55 5.59 23.77
CA ILE A 588 8.31 6.32 24.00
C ILE A 588 7.14 5.34 23.90
N VAL A 589 6.26 5.38 24.90
CA VAL A 589 4.91 4.80 24.84
C VAL A 589 4.03 5.78 24.08
N GLU A 590 3.77 5.49 22.81
CA GLU A 590 2.95 6.32 21.95
C GLU A 590 1.47 6.23 22.33
N ALA A 591 0.99 5.01 22.52
CA ALA A 591 -0.38 4.72 22.91
C ALA A 591 -0.46 3.51 23.84
N VAL A 592 -1.53 3.45 24.62
CA VAL A 592 -1.89 2.33 25.48
C VAL A 592 -3.18 1.73 24.94
N GLY A 593 -3.22 0.41 24.79
CA GLY A 593 -4.39 -0.36 24.43
C GLY A 593 -4.74 -1.40 25.49
N VAL A 594 -6.02 -1.73 25.60
CA VAL A 594 -6.50 -2.92 26.32
C VAL A 594 -7.39 -3.72 25.39
N GLU A 595 -7.07 -4.99 25.24
CA GLU A 595 -7.87 -5.98 24.51
C GLU A 595 -8.61 -6.86 25.52
N GLY A 596 -9.87 -7.17 25.27
CA GLY A 596 -10.68 -8.07 26.09
C GLY A 596 -11.42 -9.08 25.22
N SER A 597 -11.42 -10.35 25.64
CA SER A 597 -12.10 -11.43 24.93
C SER A 597 -12.86 -12.35 25.87
N ASP A 598 -13.96 -12.91 25.38
CA ASP A 598 -14.68 -14.00 26.02
C ASP A 598 -13.84 -15.30 25.95
N VAL A 599 -13.49 -15.87 27.11
CA VAL A 599 -12.82 -17.17 27.23
C VAL A 599 -13.77 -18.30 27.63
N GLY A 600 -15.02 -17.99 27.98
CA GLY A 600 -16.03 -18.97 28.38
C GLY A 600 -16.55 -19.84 27.23
N THR A 601 -16.29 -19.45 25.98
CA THR A 601 -16.68 -20.18 24.76
C THR A 601 -15.50 -20.84 24.02
N ALA A 602 -14.30 -20.83 24.60
CA ALA A 602 -13.08 -21.31 23.96
C ALA A 602 -13.00 -22.84 23.84
N GLY A 603 -12.73 -23.32 22.62
CA GLY A 603 -12.37 -24.70 22.31
C GLY A 603 -13.54 -25.55 21.83
N ARG A 604 -13.53 -25.87 20.54
CA ARG A 604 -14.30 -27.01 20.01
C ARG A 604 -13.33 -28.09 19.62
N ASP A 605 -13.38 -29.19 20.35
CA ASP A 605 -12.68 -30.41 19.95
C ASP A 605 -13.51 -31.10 18.86
N GLU A 606 -12.92 -31.24 17.67
CA GLU A 606 -13.44 -32.15 16.64
C GLU A 606 -13.16 -33.59 17.08
N SER A 607 -14.17 -34.46 16.96
CA SER A 607 -14.02 -35.86 17.35
C SER A 607 -13.06 -36.60 16.42
N GLU A 608 -12.03 -37.21 16.98
CA GLU A 608 -11.10 -38.06 16.23
C GLU A 608 -11.74 -39.40 15.87
N SER A 609 -11.51 -39.83 14.64
CA SER A 609 -11.90 -41.14 14.12
C SER A 609 -10.71 -42.09 14.10
N GLY A 610 -10.98 -43.40 14.13
CA GLY A 610 -9.94 -44.42 13.93
C GLY A 610 -9.31 -44.31 12.53
N LEU A 611 -7.99 -44.51 12.45
CA LEU A 611 -7.22 -44.43 11.20
C LEU A 611 -7.18 -45.78 10.48
N GLU A 612 -7.39 -45.76 9.16
CA GLU A 612 -7.13 -46.86 8.22
C GLU A 612 -5.94 -46.48 7.34
N ASP A 613 -4.71 -46.86 7.75
CA ASP A 613 -3.48 -46.56 7.00
C ASP A 613 -3.40 -47.42 5.72
N GLN A 614 -4.04 -46.95 4.65
CA GLN A 614 -4.12 -47.62 3.35
C GLN A 614 -3.92 -46.63 2.20
N VAL A 615 -3.33 -47.12 1.11
CA VAL A 615 -3.29 -46.38 -0.16
C VAL A 615 -4.66 -46.49 -0.83
N ALA A 616 -5.31 -45.37 -1.09
CA ALA A 616 -6.62 -45.37 -1.72
C ALA A 616 -6.54 -45.80 -3.19
N SER A 617 -7.57 -46.49 -3.68
CA SER A 617 -7.72 -46.81 -5.11
C SER A 617 -8.53 -45.73 -5.83
N PRO A 618 -8.14 -45.30 -7.04
CA PRO A 618 -8.85 -44.27 -7.77
C PRO A 618 -10.23 -44.78 -8.23
N TRP A 619 -11.23 -43.89 -8.21
CA TRP A 619 -12.55 -44.14 -8.80
C TRP A 619 -12.46 -44.28 -10.33
N GLN A 620 -11.61 -43.46 -10.94
CA GLN A 620 -11.26 -43.53 -12.36
C GLN A 620 -9.92 -42.82 -12.62
N SER A 621 -9.36 -42.97 -13.81
CA SER A 621 -8.17 -42.21 -14.25
C SER A 621 -8.54 -41.20 -15.35
N ARG A 622 -7.85 -40.06 -15.37
CA ARG A 622 -7.92 -39.03 -16.41
C ARG A 622 -6.53 -38.49 -16.70
N GLN A 623 -6.38 -37.79 -17.81
CA GLN A 623 -5.15 -37.10 -18.15
C GLN A 623 -5.22 -35.64 -17.65
N PHE A 624 -4.16 -35.16 -17.02
CA PHE A 624 -3.92 -33.72 -16.88
C PHE A 624 -2.47 -33.38 -17.23
N PHE A 625 -2.24 -32.15 -17.66
CA PHE A 625 -0.96 -31.63 -18.11
C PHE A 625 -0.22 -30.97 -16.95
N ALA A 626 1.01 -31.44 -16.68
CA ALA A 626 1.90 -30.87 -15.68
C ALA A 626 3.37 -31.21 -15.98
N ASP A 627 4.24 -30.23 -15.71
CA ASP A 627 5.66 -30.27 -16.02
C ASP A 627 5.91 -30.48 -17.52
N GLY A 628 5.16 -29.77 -18.37
CA GLY A 628 5.30 -29.82 -19.83
C GLY A 628 4.82 -31.11 -20.50
N ALA A 629 4.14 -32.01 -19.79
CA ALA A 629 3.65 -33.26 -20.35
C ALA A 629 2.27 -33.68 -19.80
N TRP A 630 1.52 -34.42 -20.62
CA TRP A 630 0.29 -35.11 -20.20
C TRP A 630 0.62 -36.32 -19.31
N ARG A 631 -0.07 -36.45 -18.17
CA ARG A 631 0.13 -37.51 -17.17
C ARG A 631 -1.19 -38.16 -16.78
N ASP A 632 -1.17 -39.47 -16.55
CA ASP A 632 -2.30 -40.19 -15.96
C ASP A 632 -2.44 -39.82 -14.49
N ALA A 633 -3.63 -39.37 -14.11
CA ALA A 633 -3.97 -38.96 -12.76
C ALA A 633 -5.17 -39.72 -12.22
N GLY A 634 -5.05 -40.16 -10.97
CA GLY A 634 -6.15 -40.81 -10.25
C GLY A 634 -7.20 -39.80 -9.82
N ILE A 635 -8.47 -40.11 -10.04
CA ILE A 635 -9.61 -39.34 -9.57
C ILE A 635 -10.19 -40.02 -8.33
N PHE A 636 -10.29 -39.28 -7.23
CA PHE A 636 -10.81 -39.77 -5.96
C PHE A 636 -11.99 -38.91 -5.55
N ARG A 637 -13.11 -39.53 -5.18
CA ARG A 637 -14.23 -38.79 -4.57
C ARG A 637 -13.99 -38.73 -3.08
N ARG A 638 -14.13 -37.55 -2.49
CA ARG A 638 -13.83 -37.33 -1.07
C ARG A 638 -14.64 -38.21 -0.14
N GLU A 639 -15.89 -38.51 -0.49
CA GLU A 639 -16.81 -39.38 0.27
C GLU A 639 -16.36 -40.84 0.36
N ASP A 640 -15.53 -41.30 -0.57
CA ASP A 640 -14.98 -42.66 -0.61
C ASP A 640 -13.68 -42.78 0.23
N LEU A 641 -13.12 -41.66 0.70
CA LEU A 641 -11.87 -41.62 1.46
C LEU A 641 -12.13 -41.60 2.97
N LYS A 642 -11.42 -42.47 3.70
CA LYS A 642 -11.50 -42.57 5.16
C LYS A 642 -10.25 -41.98 5.84
N PRO A 643 -10.35 -41.59 7.12
CA PRO A 643 -9.18 -41.23 7.93
C PRO A 643 -8.07 -42.28 7.83
N GLY A 644 -6.83 -41.84 7.61
CA GLY A 644 -5.64 -42.65 7.35
C GLY A 644 -5.33 -42.93 5.88
N HIS A 645 -6.29 -42.73 4.96
CA HIS A 645 -6.04 -42.98 3.54
C HIS A 645 -4.99 -42.03 2.95
N LYS A 646 -4.15 -42.57 2.07
CA LYS A 646 -3.11 -41.83 1.33
C LYS A 646 -3.36 -41.84 -0.18
N VAL A 647 -3.19 -40.68 -0.82
CA VAL A 647 -3.35 -40.46 -2.27
C VAL A 647 -2.09 -39.78 -2.81
N ALA A 648 -1.31 -40.48 -3.63
CA ALA A 648 -0.13 -39.90 -4.27
C ALA A 648 -0.51 -39.12 -5.54
N GLY A 649 0.11 -37.97 -5.77
CA GLY A 649 0.01 -37.21 -7.01
C GLY A 649 0.80 -37.88 -8.16
N PRO A 650 0.45 -37.64 -9.43
CA PRO A 650 -0.64 -36.79 -9.93
C PRO A 650 -2.05 -37.35 -9.63
N ALA A 651 -2.90 -36.56 -8.97
CA ALA A 651 -4.27 -36.96 -8.62
C ALA A 651 -5.22 -35.76 -8.44
N LEU A 652 -6.52 -35.99 -8.62
CA LEU A 652 -7.59 -35.04 -8.29
C LEU A 652 -8.47 -35.63 -7.18
N VAL A 653 -8.63 -34.89 -6.08
CA VAL A 653 -9.63 -35.20 -5.04
C VAL A 653 -10.82 -34.28 -5.23
N ILE A 654 -11.98 -34.87 -5.52
CA ILE A 654 -13.21 -34.16 -5.85
C ILE A 654 -14.08 -34.05 -4.62
N GLU A 655 -14.37 -32.82 -4.22
CA GLU A 655 -15.30 -32.49 -3.14
C GLU A 655 -16.56 -31.81 -3.71
N PRO A 656 -17.68 -31.78 -2.95
CA PRO A 656 -18.89 -31.12 -3.41
C PRO A 656 -18.72 -29.64 -3.79
N ASN A 657 -17.75 -28.94 -3.15
CA ASN A 657 -17.57 -27.50 -3.28
C ASN A 657 -16.19 -27.07 -3.80
N GLN A 658 -15.27 -28.02 -4.10
CA GLN A 658 -13.94 -27.72 -4.61
C GLN A 658 -13.29 -28.93 -5.30
N THR A 659 -12.23 -28.67 -6.06
CA THR A 659 -11.32 -29.69 -6.60
C THR A 659 -9.93 -29.46 -6.02
N ILE A 660 -9.36 -30.48 -5.37
CA ILE A 660 -7.99 -30.45 -4.85
C ILE A 660 -7.08 -31.15 -5.87
N VAL A 661 -6.10 -30.41 -6.39
CA VAL A 661 -5.08 -30.94 -7.30
C VAL A 661 -3.88 -31.38 -6.46
N VAL A 662 -3.58 -32.68 -6.48
CA VAL A 662 -2.36 -33.24 -5.87
C VAL A 662 -1.32 -33.34 -6.97
N GLU A 663 -0.42 -32.36 -7.03
CA GLU A 663 0.63 -32.27 -8.05
C GLU A 663 1.64 -33.43 -7.94
N PRO A 664 2.39 -33.75 -9.02
CA PRO A 664 3.47 -34.73 -8.95
C PRO A 664 4.45 -34.49 -7.78
N GLY A 665 4.80 -35.56 -7.05
CA GLY A 665 5.69 -35.51 -5.89
C GLY A 665 5.04 -35.04 -4.58
N TRP A 666 3.73 -34.74 -4.59
CA TRP A 666 2.91 -34.52 -3.39
C TRP A 666 2.08 -35.75 -3.05
N GLN A 667 1.72 -35.89 -1.77
CA GLN A 667 0.80 -36.91 -1.28
C GLN A 667 -0.24 -36.27 -0.37
N ALA A 668 -1.51 -36.58 -0.58
CA ALA A 668 -2.59 -36.26 0.33
C ALA A 668 -2.79 -37.37 1.36
N GLU A 669 -2.99 -37.01 2.62
CA GLU A 669 -3.38 -37.88 3.73
C GLU A 669 -4.69 -37.36 4.35
N ILE A 670 -5.64 -38.26 4.62
CA ILE A 670 -6.83 -37.91 5.40
C ILE A 670 -6.54 -38.06 6.89
N THR A 671 -6.61 -36.97 7.66
CA THR A 671 -6.27 -37.00 9.10
C THR A 671 -7.37 -37.67 9.93
N ALA A 672 -7.10 -37.94 11.23
CA ALA A 672 -8.08 -38.48 12.18
C ALA A 672 -9.33 -37.58 12.33
N ARG A 673 -9.18 -36.28 12.06
CA ARG A 673 -10.26 -35.27 12.09
C ARG A 673 -10.86 -35.04 10.69
N ASN A 674 -10.55 -35.94 9.75
CA ASN A 674 -11.06 -35.92 8.39
C ASN A 674 -10.56 -34.72 7.56
N HIS A 675 -9.46 -34.06 7.94
CA HIS A 675 -8.84 -33.01 7.13
C HIS A 675 -8.00 -33.61 6.01
N VAL A 676 -7.71 -32.85 4.95
CA VAL A 676 -6.76 -33.25 3.91
C VAL A 676 -5.43 -32.56 4.18
N LEU A 677 -4.41 -33.33 4.53
CA LEU A 677 -3.05 -32.85 4.72
C LEU A 677 -2.20 -33.27 3.52
N LEU A 678 -1.76 -32.30 2.71
CA LEU A 678 -0.83 -32.54 1.63
C LEU A 678 0.60 -32.42 2.18
N ARG A 679 1.43 -33.42 1.90
CA ARG A 679 2.86 -33.41 2.20
C ARG A 679 3.67 -33.56 0.95
N ARG A 680 4.77 -32.83 0.89
CA ARG A 680 5.76 -33.04 -0.14
C ARG A 680 6.60 -34.27 0.19
N ILE A 681 6.47 -35.32 -0.61
CA ILE A 681 7.16 -36.61 -0.38
C ILE A 681 8.40 -36.78 -1.26
N GLU A 682 8.43 -36.09 -2.40
CA GLU A 682 9.59 -36.03 -3.28
C GLU A 682 10.15 -34.61 -3.25
N LYS A 683 11.43 -34.44 -2.94
CA LYS A 683 12.04 -33.10 -3.06
C LYS A 683 11.87 -32.64 -4.51
N LYS A 684 11.41 -31.39 -4.70
CA LYS A 684 11.42 -30.79 -6.04
C LYS A 684 12.83 -30.92 -6.58
N ALA A 685 12.98 -31.60 -7.70
CA ALA A 685 14.16 -31.40 -8.51
C ALA A 685 14.19 -29.90 -8.79
N ARG A 686 15.20 -29.19 -8.26
CA ARG A 686 15.47 -27.81 -8.67
C ARG A 686 15.45 -27.85 -10.19
N GLN A 687 14.55 -27.10 -10.82
CA GLN A 687 14.38 -27.14 -12.27
C GLN A 687 15.77 -27.14 -12.91
N ALA A 688 16.04 -28.20 -13.67
CA ALA A 688 17.29 -28.37 -14.36
C ALA A 688 17.53 -27.15 -15.24
N ALA A 689 18.64 -26.45 -14.99
CA ALA A 689 19.23 -25.39 -15.81
C ALA A 689 18.19 -24.54 -16.58
N LEU A 690 17.56 -23.58 -15.88
CA LEU A 690 17.03 -22.39 -16.55
C LEU A 690 18.11 -21.87 -17.50
N GLY A 691 17.79 -21.80 -18.78
CA GLY A 691 18.68 -21.22 -19.78
C GLY A 691 18.85 -19.72 -19.57
N THR A 692 19.91 -19.17 -20.14
CA THR A 692 20.14 -17.72 -20.18
C THR A 692 19.32 -17.01 -21.27
N GLU A 693 18.53 -17.75 -22.06
CA GLU A 693 17.65 -17.19 -23.09
C GLU A 693 16.39 -16.55 -22.49
N ALA A 694 15.91 -15.49 -23.16
CA ALA A 694 14.76 -14.71 -22.71
C ALA A 694 13.47 -15.53 -22.82
N ASN A 695 12.94 -16.01 -21.70
CA ASN A 695 11.61 -16.59 -21.62
C ASN A 695 10.61 -15.52 -21.17
N PRO A 696 9.55 -15.21 -21.95
CA PRO A 696 8.56 -14.19 -21.60
C PRO A 696 7.87 -14.36 -20.25
N VAL A 697 7.67 -15.60 -19.79
CA VAL A 697 7.09 -15.89 -18.47
C VAL A 697 8.09 -15.55 -17.38
N MET A 698 9.33 -16.05 -17.51
CA MET A 698 10.39 -15.79 -16.54
C MET A 698 10.79 -14.32 -16.48
N LEU A 699 10.67 -13.59 -17.60
CA LEU A 699 10.91 -12.16 -17.66
C LEU A 699 10.03 -11.41 -16.66
N GLU A 700 8.74 -11.76 -16.60
CA GLU A 700 7.81 -11.16 -15.66
C GLU A 700 8.07 -11.61 -14.21
N VAL A 701 8.48 -12.87 -14.01
CA VAL A 701 8.88 -13.38 -12.68
C VAL A 701 10.08 -12.59 -12.14
N PHE A 702 11.18 -12.51 -12.89
CA PHE A 702 12.38 -11.80 -12.47
C PHE A 702 12.13 -10.30 -12.29
N ASN A 703 11.30 -9.70 -13.16
CA ASN A 703 10.86 -8.32 -13.00
C ASN A 703 10.23 -8.07 -11.61
N ASN A 704 9.25 -8.89 -11.23
CA ASN A 704 8.59 -8.78 -9.93
C ASN A 704 9.54 -9.06 -8.76
N LEU A 705 10.48 -10.01 -8.92
CA LEU A 705 11.48 -10.32 -7.89
C LEU A 705 12.42 -9.13 -7.63
N PHE A 706 13.01 -8.52 -8.68
CA PHE A 706 13.91 -7.37 -8.51
C PHE A 706 13.19 -6.16 -7.90
N MET A 707 11.96 -5.88 -8.33
CA MET A 707 11.14 -4.81 -7.76
C MET A 707 10.82 -5.07 -6.28
N SER A 708 10.46 -6.31 -5.93
CA SER A 708 10.19 -6.71 -4.54
C SER A 708 11.40 -6.50 -3.63
N ILE A 709 12.62 -6.74 -4.12
CA ILE A 709 13.85 -6.46 -3.35
C ILE A 709 13.98 -4.96 -3.07
N ALA A 710 13.81 -4.12 -4.08
CA ALA A 710 13.89 -2.66 -3.93
C ALA A 710 12.81 -2.12 -2.97
N GLU A 711 11.57 -2.64 -3.03
CA GLU A 711 10.49 -2.29 -2.11
C GLU A 711 10.80 -2.71 -0.67
N GLN A 712 11.38 -3.90 -0.46
CA GLN A 712 11.79 -4.36 0.87
C GLN A 712 12.86 -3.47 1.50
N MET A 713 13.82 -3.03 0.70
CA MET A 713 14.81 -2.03 1.12
C MET A 713 14.11 -0.72 1.54
N GLY A 714 13.15 -0.26 0.74
CA GLY A 714 12.39 0.97 1.01
C GLY A 714 11.57 0.91 2.29
N VAL A 715 10.87 -0.20 2.55
CA VAL A 715 10.14 -0.43 3.81
C VAL A 715 11.08 -0.46 5.01
N THR A 716 12.26 -1.07 4.85
CA THR A 716 13.29 -1.07 5.90
C THR A 716 13.76 0.35 6.20
N LEU A 717 14.09 1.15 5.17
CA LEU A 717 14.51 2.53 5.31
C LEU A 717 13.42 3.39 5.98
N GLN A 718 12.18 3.30 5.50
CA GLN A 718 11.06 4.07 6.04
C GLN A 718 10.86 3.84 7.54
N ASN A 719 10.94 2.58 7.99
CA ASN A 719 10.68 2.22 9.38
C ASN A 719 11.84 2.54 10.33
N THR A 720 13.06 2.68 9.81
CA THR A 720 14.28 2.84 10.61
C THR A 720 14.83 4.26 10.58
N ALA A 721 14.40 5.08 9.62
CA ALA A 721 14.81 6.47 9.51
C ALA A 721 14.30 7.34 10.67
N TYR A 722 15.07 8.37 10.98
CA TYR A 722 14.80 9.36 12.01
C TYR A 722 14.05 10.56 11.45
N SER A 723 14.50 11.09 10.31
CA SER A 723 13.93 12.32 9.76
C SER A 723 12.51 12.13 9.22
N VAL A 724 11.68 13.17 9.40
CA VAL A 724 10.32 13.24 8.85
C VAL A 724 10.33 13.10 7.32
N ASN A 725 11.36 13.64 6.66
CA ASN A 725 11.56 13.60 5.22
C ASN A 725 11.57 12.16 4.67
N ILE A 726 12.34 11.27 5.30
CA ILE A 726 12.42 9.88 4.86
C ILE A 726 11.21 9.08 5.35
N LYS A 727 10.89 9.13 6.66
CA LYS A 727 9.91 8.20 7.27
C LYS A 727 8.43 8.49 6.95
N GLU A 728 8.03 9.76 6.93
CA GLU A 728 6.64 10.17 6.68
C GLU A 728 6.44 10.68 5.26
N ARG A 729 7.42 11.46 4.76
CA ARG A 729 7.30 12.11 3.46
C ARG A 729 7.72 11.26 2.29
N LEU A 730 8.42 10.17 2.57
CA LEU A 730 8.89 9.19 1.59
C LEU A 730 9.82 9.82 0.55
N ASP A 731 10.63 10.78 0.99
CA ASP A 731 11.65 11.41 0.15
C ASP A 731 12.93 10.57 0.12
N PHE A 732 12.81 9.37 -0.42
CA PHE A 732 13.90 8.41 -0.58
C PHE A 732 13.66 7.48 -1.76
N SER A 733 14.69 6.79 -2.24
CA SER A 733 14.56 5.69 -3.20
C SER A 733 15.54 4.57 -2.87
N CYS A 734 15.15 3.34 -3.15
CA CYS A 734 15.99 2.15 -3.00
C CYS A 734 16.05 1.42 -4.34
N ALA A 735 17.24 0.94 -4.70
CA ALA A 735 17.47 0.35 -6.01
C ALA A 735 18.53 -0.76 -5.98
N VAL A 736 18.39 -1.68 -6.94
CA VAL A 736 19.35 -2.75 -7.24
C VAL A 736 19.96 -2.52 -8.62
N PHE A 737 21.26 -2.81 -8.73
CA PHE A 737 22.05 -2.57 -9.93
C PHE A 737 22.84 -3.83 -10.31
N ASP A 738 23.11 -3.97 -11.59
CA ASP A 738 23.97 -5.05 -12.09
C ASP A 738 25.44 -4.84 -11.69
N ARG A 739 26.29 -5.80 -12.03
CA ARG A 739 27.75 -5.78 -11.81
C ARG A 739 28.42 -4.46 -12.21
N HIS A 740 27.93 -3.80 -13.25
CA HIS A 740 28.52 -2.60 -13.83
C HIS A 740 27.92 -1.30 -13.26
N GLY A 741 26.96 -1.41 -12.35
CA GLY A 741 26.29 -0.26 -11.73
C GLY A 741 25.12 0.27 -12.56
N ALA A 742 24.64 -0.45 -13.58
CA ALA A 742 23.44 -0.03 -14.31
C ALA A 742 22.17 -0.46 -13.56
N LEU A 743 21.18 0.44 -13.51
CA LEU A 743 19.94 0.26 -12.77
C LEU A 743 19.13 -0.91 -13.32
N VAL A 744 18.73 -1.84 -12.44
CA VAL A 744 17.89 -3.01 -12.76
C VAL A 744 16.46 -2.83 -12.27
N ALA A 745 16.28 -2.38 -11.02
CA ALA A 745 14.97 -2.08 -10.44
C ALA A 745 15.07 -1.01 -9.35
N ASN A 746 14.00 -0.22 -9.19
CA ASN A 746 13.91 0.88 -8.23
C ASN A 746 12.50 0.97 -7.65
N ALA A 747 12.38 1.09 -6.33
CA ALA A 747 11.11 1.39 -5.66
C ALA A 747 10.66 2.84 -5.95
N PRO A 748 9.56 3.05 -6.68
CA PRO A 748 9.19 4.36 -7.22
C PRO A 748 8.53 5.25 -6.17
N HIS A 749 9.33 6.01 -5.43
CA HIS A 749 8.83 7.05 -4.52
C HIS A 749 9.07 8.47 -5.05
N MET A 750 10.31 8.78 -5.46
CA MET A 750 10.69 10.11 -5.94
C MET A 750 11.21 10.08 -7.39
N PRO A 751 10.54 10.73 -8.35
CA PRO A 751 10.95 10.66 -9.76
C PRO A 751 12.34 11.18 -10.07
N VAL A 752 12.87 12.16 -9.32
CA VAL A 752 14.19 12.73 -9.58
C VAL A 752 15.37 11.83 -9.15
N HIS A 753 15.11 10.84 -8.30
CA HIS A 753 16.09 9.79 -8.01
C HIS A 753 16.24 8.83 -9.20
N LEU A 754 15.25 8.78 -10.10
CA LEU A 754 15.22 7.87 -11.23
C LEU A 754 16.23 8.32 -12.30
N GLY A 755 17.28 7.53 -12.53
CA GLY A 755 18.30 7.84 -13.55
C GLY A 755 19.41 8.81 -13.10
N SER A 756 19.43 9.17 -11.81
CA SER A 756 20.57 9.86 -11.18
C SER A 756 21.41 8.92 -10.28
N MET A 757 20.78 7.90 -9.67
CA MET A 757 21.47 6.94 -8.80
C MET A 757 22.46 6.02 -9.53
N ASP A 758 22.22 5.68 -10.80
CA ASP A 758 23.18 4.91 -11.63
C ASP A 758 24.53 5.62 -11.70
N ARG A 759 24.52 6.95 -11.92
CA ARG A 759 25.75 7.76 -11.91
C ARG A 759 26.47 7.80 -10.57
N SER A 760 25.74 7.76 -9.46
CA SER A 760 26.35 7.66 -8.12
C SER A 760 27.07 6.33 -7.95
N VAL A 761 26.43 5.21 -8.32
CA VAL A 761 27.03 3.87 -8.22
C VAL A 761 28.23 3.74 -9.16
N GLU A 762 28.11 4.16 -10.41
CA GLU A 762 29.22 4.20 -11.38
C GLU A 762 30.40 5.03 -10.86
N THR A 763 30.14 6.14 -10.15
CA THR A 763 31.20 6.96 -9.56
C THR A 763 31.89 6.28 -8.39
N VAL A 764 31.14 5.62 -7.50
CA VAL A 764 31.74 4.79 -6.43
C VAL A 764 32.62 3.70 -7.02
N ILE A 765 32.14 2.99 -8.05
CA ILE A 765 32.93 1.95 -8.74
C ILE A 765 34.21 2.55 -9.33
N ARG A 766 34.10 3.68 -10.04
CA ARG A 766 35.22 4.33 -10.72
C ARG A 766 36.29 4.83 -9.74
N LEU A 767 35.88 5.52 -8.68
CA LEU A 767 36.80 6.17 -7.73
C LEU A 767 37.46 5.20 -6.75
N ASN A 768 36.88 4.02 -6.53
CA ASN A 768 37.41 3.01 -5.62
C ASN A 768 37.90 1.75 -6.36
N SER A 769 38.03 1.79 -7.69
CA SER A 769 38.41 0.63 -8.51
C SER A 769 39.73 0.01 -8.01
N GLY A 770 39.69 -1.30 -7.71
CA GLY A 770 40.82 -2.04 -7.15
C GLY A 770 40.98 -1.99 -5.63
N ASP A 771 40.16 -1.20 -4.91
CA ASP A 771 40.19 -1.02 -3.46
C ASP A 771 38.78 -1.08 -2.84
N ILE A 772 38.02 -2.14 -3.17
CA ILE A 772 36.67 -2.42 -2.65
C ILE A 772 36.68 -3.79 -2.00
N HIS A 773 36.28 -3.86 -0.72
CA HIS A 773 36.32 -5.08 0.07
C HIS A 773 34.93 -5.49 0.58
N PRO A 774 34.76 -6.78 0.93
CA PRO A 774 33.56 -7.25 1.61
C PRO A 774 33.31 -6.47 2.92
N GLY A 775 32.09 -5.94 3.06
CA GLY A 775 31.69 -5.12 4.21
C GLY A 775 32.02 -3.64 4.09
N ASP A 776 32.56 -3.18 2.95
CA ASP A 776 32.68 -1.75 2.67
C ASP A 776 31.32 -1.15 2.29
N VAL A 777 31.05 0.09 2.72
CA VAL A 777 29.89 0.88 2.30
C VAL A 777 30.35 2.31 2.02
N PHE A 778 29.81 2.91 0.96
CA PHE A 778 30.18 4.25 0.50
C PHE A 778 28.99 5.20 0.57
N ALA A 779 29.24 6.48 0.83
CA ALA A 779 28.26 7.56 0.82
C ALA A 779 28.75 8.72 -0.06
N LEU A 780 27.84 9.31 -0.85
CA LEU A 780 28.08 10.54 -1.60
C LEU A 780 26.81 11.37 -1.77
N ASN A 781 26.97 12.69 -1.90
CA ASN A 781 25.93 13.63 -2.31
C ASN A 781 26.42 14.64 -3.36
N ALA A 782 27.69 14.56 -3.77
CA ALA A 782 28.29 15.48 -4.73
C ALA A 782 27.48 15.53 -6.03
N PRO A 783 26.85 16.68 -6.35
CA PRO A 783 25.92 16.77 -7.46
C PRO A 783 26.58 16.53 -8.82
N TYR A 784 27.86 16.90 -8.93
CA TYR A 784 28.67 16.70 -10.13
C TYR A 784 29.10 15.24 -10.36
N ASN A 785 28.89 14.37 -9.37
CA ASN A 785 29.33 12.96 -9.34
C ASN A 785 28.15 11.99 -9.12
N GLY A 786 26.95 12.38 -9.56
CA GLY A 786 25.74 11.55 -9.50
C GLY A 786 24.71 11.98 -8.44
N GLY A 787 25.10 12.86 -7.51
CA GLY A 787 24.16 13.51 -6.60
C GLY A 787 23.13 14.38 -7.35
N THR A 788 21.99 14.63 -6.71
CA THR A 788 20.92 15.53 -7.20
C THR A 788 21.11 16.94 -6.63
N HIS A 789 21.17 17.03 -5.30
CA HIS A 789 21.56 18.18 -4.49
C HIS A 789 22.13 17.65 -3.15
N LEU A 790 22.75 18.50 -2.33
CA LEU A 790 23.48 18.04 -1.13
C LEU A 790 22.64 17.28 -0.08
N PRO A 791 21.38 17.66 0.20
CA PRO A 791 20.50 16.90 1.09
C PRO A 791 20.27 15.44 0.66
N ASP A 792 20.34 15.14 -0.63
CA ASP A 792 20.12 13.80 -1.16
C ASP A 792 21.42 12.97 -1.08
N ILE A 793 21.57 12.24 0.01
CA ILE A 793 22.76 11.41 0.23
C ILE A 793 22.49 9.99 -0.27
N THR A 794 23.35 9.51 -1.17
CA THR A 794 23.31 8.15 -1.72
C THR A 794 24.30 7.25 -0.98
N VAL A 795 23.80 6.15 -0.41
CA VAL A 795 24.59 5.09 0.22
C VAL A 795 24.64 3.89 -0.73
N VAL A 796 25.84 3.39 -1.02
CA VAL A 796 26.12 2.33 -2.00
C VAL A 796 26.85 1.18 -1.34
N THR A 797 26.30 -0.03 -1.48
CA THR A 797 26.82 -1.27 -0.87
C THR A 797 27.10 -2.33 -1.96
N PRO A 798 28.33 -2.86 -2.04
CA PRO A 798 28.67 -3.96 -2.95
C PRO A 798 28.10 -5.30 -2.47
N VAL A 799 27.58 -6.09 -3.41
CA VAL A 799 27.14 -7.46 -3.15
C VAL A 799 28.23 -8.42 -3.61
N PHE A 800 28.93 -9.04 -2.66
CA PHE A 800 29.96 -10.04 -2.94
C PHE A 800 29.39 -11.45 -3.06
N ASP A 801 30.13 -12.30 -3.76
CA ASP A 801 29.93 -13.75 -3.76
C ASP A 801 30.21 -14.39 -2.39
N ASP A 802 29.85 -15.67 -2.24
CA ASP A 802 30.03 -16.40 -0.97
C ASP A 802 31.51 -16.54 -0.58
N ALA A 803 32.40 -16.64 -1.57
CA ALA A 803 33.85 -16.64 -1.36
C ALA A 803 34.42 -15.27 -0.98
N ARG A 804 33.61 -14.21 -1.09
CA ARG A 804 33.96 -12.82 -0.78
C ARG A 804 35.13 -12.29 -1.61
N THR A 805 35.19 -12.70 -2.87
CA THR A 805 36.25 -12.39 -3.84
C THR A 805 35.76 -11.58 -5.03
N GLU A 806 34.53 -11.77 -5.48
CA GLU A 806 33.97 -11.07 -6.63
C GLU A 806 32.73 -10.28 -6.27
N ILE A 807 32.61 -9.09 -6.86
CA ILE A 807 31.38 -8.30 -6.80
C ILE A 807 30.42 -8.84 -7.87
N LEU A 808 29.23 -9.23 -7.40
CA LEU A 808 28.13 -9.73 -8.22
C LEU A 808 27.23 -8.57 -8.67
N PHE A 809 26.80 -7.75 -7.72
CA PHE A 809 25.80 -6.70 -7.91
C PHE A 809 26.04 -5.51 -6.97
N TRP A 810 25.17 -4.51 -7.03
CA TRP A 810 25.14 -3.40 -6.08
C TRP A 810 23.73 -3.14 -5.55
N ALA A 811 23.66 -2.71 -4.29
CA ALA A 811 22.46 -2.15 -3.68
C ALA A 811 22.72 -0.70 -3.31
N ALA A 812 21.76 0.19 -3.57
CA ALA A 812 21.87 1.57 -3.13
C ALA A 812 20.55 2.14 -2.62
N SER A 813 20.66 3.11 -1.72
CA SER A 813 19.56 3.92 -1.23
C SER A 813 19.94 5.39 -1.26
N ARG A 814 19.00 6.25 -1.63
CA ARG A 814 19.14 7.71 -1.58
C ARG A 814 18.04 8.25 -0.69
N GLY A 815 18.38 9.11 0.27
CA GLY A 815 17.40 9.74 1.16
C GLY A 815 17.67 11.24 1.27
N HIS A 816 16.61 12.04 1.30
CA HIS A 816 16.69 13.48 1.53
C HIS A 816 16.82 13.73 3.04
N HIS A 817 18.01 14.13 3.48
CA HIS A 817 18.25 14.53 4.85
C HIS A 817 17.62 15.89 5.15
N ALA A 818 17.11 16.08 6.36
CA ALA A 818 16.39 17.31 6.69
C ALA A 818 17.29 18.55 6.62
N ASP A 819 18.57 18.43 6.99
CA ASP A 819 19.58 19.50 6.94
C ASP A 819 20.98 18.84 6.88
N VAL A 820 21.83 19.28 5.96
CA VAL A 820 23.25 18.91 5.84
C VAL A 820 24.14 20.16 5.94
N GLY A 821 23.64 21.24 6.54
CA GLY A 821 24.33 22.53 6.70
C GLY A 821 23.86 23.60 5.72
N GLY A 822 24.76 24.51 5.36
CA GLY A 822 24.47 25.62 4.44
C GLY A 822 23.96 26.87 5.16
N THR A 823 23.81 27.96 4.42
CA THR A 823 23.50 29.29 5.00
C THR A 823 22.05 29.47 5.43
N ALA A 824 21.12 28.62 4.97
CA ALA A 824 19.72 28.62 5.39
C ALA A 824 19.30 27.25 5.97
N PRO A 825 18.29 27.19 6.86
CA PRO A 825 17.75 25.93 7.35
C PRO A 825 17.25 25.02 6.23
N GLY A 826 17.46 23.72 6.41
CA GLY A 826 17.01 22.70 5.48
C GLY A 826 17.96 22.44 4.32
N SER A 827 19.11 23.14 4.28
CA SER A 827 20.08 23.12 3.17
C SER A 827 19.48 23.50 1.81
N MET A 828 18.33 24.18 1.83
CA MET A 828 17.64 24.71 0.65
C MET A 828 17.93 26.21 0.50
N THR A 829 19.21 26.58 0.42
CA THR A 829 19.66 27.98 0.42
C THR A 829 19.17 28.72 -0.85
N PRO A 830 18.22 29.66 -0.74
CA PRO A 830 17.61 30.30 -1.91
C PRO A 830 18.54 31.30 -2.61
N LEU A 831 19.56 31.81 -1.90
CA LEU A 831 20.48 32.83 -2.38
C LEU A 831 21.89 32.29 -2.69
N ALA A 832 22.08 30.96 -2.69
CA ALA A 832 23.38 30.36 -2.93
C ALA A 832 23.89 30.67 -4.34
N THR A 833 25.18 30.97 -4.41
CA THR A 833 25.96 31.16 -5.63
C THR A 833 27.06 30.12 -5.78
N THR A 834 27.53 29.55 -4.67
CA THR A 834 28.42 28.39 -4.65
C THR A 834 27.82 27.21 -3.89
N VAL A 835 28.22 25.98 -4.24
CA VAL A 835 27.72 24.75 -3.60
C VAL A 835 28.08 24.67 -2.11
N ASP A 836 29.21 25.26 -1.69
CA ASP A 836 29.59 25.30 -0.27
C ASP A 836 28.56 26.06 0.59
N GLU A 837 27.85 27.04 0.02
CA GLU A 837 26.77 27.78 0.71
C GLU A 837 25.50 26.94 0.89
N GLU A 838 25.40 25.78 0.23
CA GLU A 838 24.27 24.85 0.28
C GLU A 838 24.46 23.79 1.39
N GLY A 839 25.69 23.53 1.83
CA GLY A 839 25.97 22.59 2.93
C GLY A 839 27.20 21.72 2.69
N VAL A 840 27.29 20.65 3.47
CA VAL A 840 28.43 19.73 3.45
C VAL A 840 28.35 18.81 2.24
N LEU A 841 29.42 18.78 1.45
CA LEU A 841 29.55 17.94 0.25
C LEU A 841 30.38 16.68 0.54
N PHE A 842 29.84 15.52 0.16
CA PHE A 842 30.43 14.20 0.18
C PHE A 842 30.72 13.75 -1.26
N ASP A 843 31.99 13.76 -1.66
CA ASP A 843 32.36 13.36 -3.00
C ASP A 843 32.38 11.83 -3.16
N ASN A 844 33.08 11.15 -2.25
CA ASN A 844 33.13 9.70 -2.11
C ASN A 844 33.68 9.36 -0.72
N PHE A 845 32.80 9.07 0.24
CA PHE A 845 33.18 8.76 1.61
C PHE A 845 32.94 7.28 1.91
N ARG A 846 33.98 6.51 2.22
CA ARG A 846 33.85 5.15 2.76
C ARG A 846 33.33 5.26 4.20
N ILE A 847 32.01 5.09 4.38
CA ILE A 847 31.30 5.24 5.65
C ILE A 847 31.37 3.97 6.52
N VAL A 848 31.51 2.81 5.88
CA VAL A 848 31.85 1.55 6.55
C VAL A 848 33.11 1.01 5.90
N ASP A 849 34.13 0.72 6.70
CA ASP A 849 35.38 0.11 6.26
C ASP A 849 35.46 -1.31 6.82
N ARG A 850 35.31 -2.30 5.94
CA ARG A 850 35.36 -3.74 6.27
C ARG A 850 34.49 -4.11 7.47
N GLY A 851 33.26 -3.60 7.50
CA GLY A 851 32.29 -3.83 8.58
C GLY A 851 32.38 -2.88 9.79
N ARG A 852 33.38 -1.98 9.85
CA ARG A 852 33.47 -0.95 10.89
C ARG A 852 32.80 0.35 10.43
N PHE A 853 31.75 0.77 11.12
CA PHE A 853 31.14 2.09 10.91
C PHE A 853 32.08 3.21 11.38
N ARG A 854 32.32 4.20 10.52
CA ARG A 854 33.27 5.31 10.74
C ARG A 854 32.58 6.55 11.29
N GLU A 855 31.99 6.40 12.49
CA GLU A 855 31.13 7.42 13.11
C GLU A 855 31.88 8.73 13.42
N GLU A 856 33.05 8.64 14.05
CA GLU A 856 33.86 9.82 14.40
C GLU A 856 34.29 10.59 13.15
N GLU A 857 34.69 9.87 12.08
CA GLU A 857 35.09 10.50 10.83
C GLU A 857 33.91 11.14 10.09
N LEU A 858 32.73 10.54 10.17
CA LEU A 858 31.50 11.10 9.62
C LEU A 858 31.03 12.34 10.39
N GLU A 859 31.11 12.31 11.73
CA GLU A 859 30.80 13.47 12.56
C GLU A 859 31.75 14.63 12.27
N ALA A 860 33.04 14.36 12.14
CA ALA A 860 34.03 15.35 11.73
C ALA A 860 33.70 15.91 10.33
N LEU A 861 33.35 15.07 9.36
CA LEU A 861 32.96 15.51 8.01
C LEU A 861 31.74 16.45 8.03
N LEU A 862 30.75 16.16 8.87
CA LEU A 862 29.52 16.95 9.01
C LEU A 862 29.73 18.28 9.77
N THR A 863 30.79 18.38 10.58
CA THR A 863 31.01 19.51 11.50
C THR A 863 32.20 20.40 11.13
N ASP A 864 33.21 19.87 10.43
CA ASP A 864 34.39 20.61 9.94
C ASP A 864 34.10 21.23 8.56
N HIS A 865 33.15 22.16 8.53
CA HIS A 865 32.75 22.90 7.33
C HIS A 865 32.39 24.34 7.71
N PRO A 866 32.59 25.36 6.83
CA PRO A 866 32.19 26.74 7.12
C PRO A 866 30.69 26.90 7.43
N TYR A 867 29.87 26.00 6.88
CA TYR A 867 28.43 25.92 7.11
C TYR A 867 28.05 24.48 7.50
N PRO A 868 28.33 24.06 8.74
CA PRO A 868 28.22 22.67 9.15
C PRO A 868 26.76 22.23 9.30
N ALA A 869 26.53 20.93 9.31
CA ALA A 869 25.20 20.37 9.55
C ALA A 869 24.67 20.80 10.93
N ARG A 870 23.41 21.26 10.97
CA ARG A 870 22.79 21.76 12.21
C ARG A 870 22.45 20.64 13.20
N ASN A 871 22.23 19.43 12.71
CA ASN A 871 21.91 18.25 13.52
C ASN A 871 22.62 16.98 13.04
N PRO A 872 23.95 16.87 13.22
CA PRO A 872 24.75 15.73 12.74
C PRO A 872 24.27 14.38 13.28
N ALA A 873 23.74 14.33 14.51
CA ALA A 873 23.21 13.11 15.10
C ALA A 873 22.02 12.54 14.30
N GLN A 874 21.14 13.41 13.78
CA GLN A 874 20.06 12.99 12.89
C GLN A 874 20.61 12.49 11.54
N ASN A 875 21.61 13.18 10.96
CA ASN A 875 22.24 12.73 9.71
C ASN A 875 22.85 11.33 9.85
N ILE A 876 23.59 11.08 10.94
CA ILE A 876 24.21 9.79 11.24
C ILE A 876 23.14 8.70 11.42
N ALA A 877 22.04 9.00 12.12
CA ALA A 877 20.95 8.05 12.32
C ALA A 877 20.26 7.65 11.00
N ASP A 878 20.01 8.60 10.11
CA ASP A 878 19.43 8.35 8.79
C ASP A 878 20.40 7.56 7.88
N LEU A 879 21.71 7.85 7.95
CA LEU A 879 22.73 7.08 7.21
C LEU A 879 22.82 5.63 7.71
N LYS A 880 22.70 5.39 9.02
CA LYS A 880 22.59 4.03 9.59
C LYS A 880 21.34 3.30 9.05
N ALA A 881 20.21 3.99 8.93
CA ALA A 881 18.99 3.44 8.34
C ALA A 881 19.16 3.07 6.85
N GLN A 882 19.85 3.91 6.07
CA GLN A 882 20.19 3.62 4.66
C GLN A 882 21.11 2.39 4.51
N ILE A 883 22.11 2.24 5.41
CA ILE A 883 22.97 1.05 5.44
C ILE A 883 22.13 -0.21 5.73
N ALA A 884 21.24 -0.16 6.72
CA ALA A 884 20.36 -1.29 7.05
C ALA A 884 19.44 -1.67 5.88
N ALA A 885 18.90 -0.68 5.16
CA ALA A 885 18.11 -0.90 3.96
C ALA A 885 18.93 -1.57 2.85
N ASN A 886 20.17 -1.13 2.61
CA ASN A 886 21.04 -1.75 1.62
C ASN A 886 21.40 -3.20 1.97
N GLU A 887 21.69 -3.50 3.23
CA GLU A 887 21.96 -4.86 3.69
C GLU A 887 20.78 -5.81 3.50
N LYS A 888 19.55 -5.32 3.67
CA LYS A 888 18.35 -6.08 3.30
C LYS A 888 18.35 -6.44 1.81
N GLY A 889 18.71 -5.50 0.94
CA GLY A 889 18.88 -5.74 -0.50
C GLY A 889 19.96 -6.79 -0.82
N VAL A 890 21.13 -6.68 -0.17
CA VAL A 890 22.23 -7.64 -0.29
C VAL A 890 21.76 -9.05 0.06
N ALA A 891 21.05 -9.22 1.18
CA ALA A 891 20.57 -10.52 1.64
C ALA A 891 19.58 -11.16 0.65
N GLU A 892 18.61 -10.39 0.12
CA GLU A 892 17.62 -10.92 -0.81
C GLU A 892 18.22 -11.23 -2.20
N LEU A 893 19.18 -10.43 -2.69
CA LEU A 893 19.91 -10.73 -3.91
C LEU A 893 20.69 -12.06 -3.80
N ARG A 894 21.35 -12.31 -2.65
CA ARG A 894 22.06 -13.57 -2.42
C ARG A 894 21.12 -14.77 -2.36
N LYS A 895 19.95 -14.64 -1.72
CA LYS A 895 18.92 -15.70 -1.74
C LYS A 895 18.47 -16.03 -3.16
N MET A 896 18.28 -15.01 -4.00
CA MET A 896 17.90 -15.20 -5.40
C MET A 896 18.99 -15.91 -6.20
N VAL A 897 20.27 -15.56 -6.01
CA VAL A 897 21.40 -16.28 -6.62
C VAL A 897 21.47 -17.72 -6.16
N ALA A 898 21.27 -17.99 -4.87
CA ALA A 898 21.24 -19.34 -4.33
C ALA A 898 20.11 -20.20 -4.91
N HIS A 899 19.00 -19.55 -5.31
CA HIS A 899 17.83 -20.22 -5.88
C HIS A 899 17.95 -20.46 -7.39
N PHE A 900 18.25 -19.43 -8.18
CA PHE A 900 18.22 -19.49 -9.65
C PHE A 900 19.60 -19.68 -10.30
N GLY A 901 20.68 -19.49 -9.55
CA GLY A 901 22.05 -19.46 -10.06
C GLY A 901 22.43 -18.10 -10.66
N LEU A 902 23.70 -17.73 -10.51
CA LEU A 902 24.21 -16.40 -10.89
C LEU A 902 23.98 -16.08 -12.38
N ALA A 903 24.34 -17.01 -13.28
CA ALA A 903 24.25 -16.78 -14.72
C ALA A 903 22.82 -16.49 -15.20
N VAL A 904 21.82 -17.12 -14.57
CA VAL A 904 20.40 -16.88 -14.88
C VAL A 904 19.99 -15.49 -14.38
N VAL A 905 20.31 -15.17 -13.12
CA VAL A 905 20.00 -13.85 -12.54
C VAL A 905 20.59 -12.73 -13.39
N GLU A 906 21.87 -12.82 -13.76
CA GLU A 906 22.55 -11.83 -14.62
C GLU A 906 21.89 -11.70 -16.00
N ALA A 907 21.54 -12.81 -16.64
CA ALA A 907 20.86 -12.78 -17.94
C ALA A 907 19.50 -12.08 -17.86
N TYR A 908 18.70 -12.38 -16.83
CA TYR A 908 17.39 -11.77 -16.65
C TYR A 908 17.43 -10.29 -16.22
N MET A 909 18.49 -9.85 -15.52
CA MET A 909 18.74 -8.40 -15.35
C MET A 909 18.88 -7.70 -16.71
N GLY A 910 19.61 -8.32 -17.65
CA GLY A 910 19.75 -7.83 -19.03
C GLY A 910 18.43 -7.83 -19.80
N HIS A 911 17.69 -8.94 -19.77
CA HIS A 911 16.42 -9.07 -20.49
C HIS A 911 15.36 -8.07 -20.00
N VAL A 912 15.29 -7.79 -18.69
CA VAL A 912 14.39 -6.78 -18.11
C VAL A 912 14.74 -5.37 -18.61
N GLN A 913 16.03 -5.06 -18.78
CA GLN A 913 16.47 -3.79 -19.36
C GLN A 913 16.18 -3.72 -20.87
N ASP A 914 16.36 -4.81 -21.62
CA ASP A 914 16.05 -4.84 -23.06
C ASP A 914 14.56 -4.64 -23.35
N ASN A 915 13.68 -5.24 -22.54
CA ASN A 915 12.25 -5.02 -22.64
C ASN A 915 11.84 -3.56 -22.36
N ALA A 916 12.48 -2.92 -21.38
CA ALA A 916 12.25 -1.50 -21.11
C ALA A 916 12.71 -0.61 -22.27
N ALA A 917 13.84 -0.94 -22.91
CA ALA A 917 14.32 -0.26 -24.11
C ALA A 917 13.31 -0.39 -25.26
N GLU A 918 12.83 -1.60 -25.55
CA GLU A 918 11.86 -1.85 -26.61
C GLU A 918 10.53 -1.12 -26.37
N SER A 919 10.10 -1.01 -25.11
CA SER A 919 8.91 -0.26 -24.73
C SER A 919 9.03 1.24 -25.04
N VAL A 920 10.21 1.82 -24.83
CA VAL A 920 10.49 3.22 -25.23
C VAL A 920 10.60 3.36 -26.74
N ARG A 921 11.17 2.38 -27.47
CA ARG A 921 11.23 2.42 -28.95
C ARG A 921 9.85 2.52 -29.59
N ARG A 922 8.83 1.84 -29.04
CA ARG A 922 7.44 1.97 -29.50
C ARG A 922 6.85 3.37 -29.30
N VAL A 923 7.29 4.11 -28.28
CA VAL A 923 6.89 5.52 -28.09
C VAL A 923 7.47 6.38 -29.22
N LEU A 924 8.72 6.14 -29.61
CA LEU A 924 9.40 6.90 -30.67
C LEU A 924 8.68 6.80 -32.02
N GLU A 925 7.96 5.70 -32.28
CA GLU A 925 7.14 5.51 -33.49
C GLU A 925 5.98 6.52 -33.59
N ARG A 926 5.56 7.13 -32.48
CA ARG A 926 4.42 8.06 -32.43
C ARG A 926 4.82 9.52 -32.34
N LEU A 927 6.08 9.82 -31.99
CA LEU A 927 6.58 11.18 -31.92
C LEU A 927 6.79 11.77 -33.33
N PRO A 928 6.73 13.10 -33.50
CA PRO A 928 7.18 13.75 -34.74
C PRO A 928 8.66 13.45 -35.03
N ASP A 929 9.04 13.49 -36.31
CA ASP A 929 10.45 13.26 -36.71
C ASP A 929 11.40 14.31 -36.13
N SER A 930 10.91 15.54 -35.96
CA SER A 930 11.61 16.62 -35.27
C SER A 930 10.60 17.53 -34.56
N SER A 931 10.90 17.90 -33.33
CA SER A 931 10.15 18.89 -32.55
C SER A 931 11.08 19.68 -31.66
N ASP A 932 10.75 20.94 -31.39
CA ASP A 932 11.52 21.82 -30.52
C ASP A 932 10.62 22.61 -29.58
N TYR A 933 11.20 23.02 -28.45
CA TYR A 933 10.53 23.87 -27.48
C TYR A 933 11.55 24.75 -26.74
N GLU A 934 11.17 26.00 -26.49
CA GLU A 934 11.94 26.94 -25.68
C GLU A 934 11.16 27.30 -24.41
N TYR A 935 11.80 27.08 -23.26
CA TYR A 935 11.23 27.35 -21.95
C TYR A 935 11.99 28.50 -21.28
N ALA A 936 11.34 29.64 -21.11
CA ALA A 936 11.90 30.80 -20.40
C ALA A 936 11.61 30.71 -18.89
N THR A 937 12.64 30.90 -18.07
CA THR A 937 12.55 30.86 -16.59
C THR A 937 12.44 32.26 -15.98
N ASP A 938 12.07 32.34 -14.70
CA ASP A 938 11.99 33.60 -13.94
C ASP A 938 13.37 34.27 -13.74
N THR A 939 14.48 33.52 -13.82
CA THR A 939 15.84 34.06 -13.71
C THR A 939 16.33 34.71 -15.01
N GLY A 940 15.56 34.60 -16.10
CA GLY A 940 15.95 35.03 -17.43
C GLY A 940 16.76 33.99 -18.22
N GLN A 941 17.09 32.84 -17.62
CA GLN A 941 17.66 31.70 -18.35
C GLN A 941 16.60 31.03 -19.23
N VAL A 942 17.03 30.48 -20.35
CA VAL A 942 16.20 29.74 -21.31
C VAL A 942 16.74 28.32 -21.47
N ILE A 943 15.86 27.34 -21.33
CA ILE A 943 16.09 25.92 -21.67
C ILE A 943 15.57 25.71 -23.08
N LYS A 944 16.41 25.17 -23.96
CA LYS A 944 16.03 24.82 -25.32
C LYS A 944 16.20 23.33 -25.48
N VAL A 945 15.19 22.67 -26.02
CA VAL A 945 15.26 21.24 -26.32
C VAL A 945 14.77 20.98 -27.73
N LYS A 946 15.52 20.18 -28.47
CA LYS A 946 15.11 19.61 -29.75
C LYS A 946 15.12 18.09 -29.65
N ILE A 947 14.02 17.46 -30.01
CA ILE A 947 13.88 16.01 -30.09
C ILE A 947 13.87 15.63 -31.56
N THR A 948 14.80 14.76 -31.97
CA THR A 948 14.86 14.23 -33.35
C THR A 948 14.80 12.71 -33.30
N VAL A 949 13.92 12.10 -34.10
CA VAL A 949 13.71 10.64 -34.13
C VAL A 949 14.30 10.05 -35.41
N ASP A 950 15.18 9.06 -35.29
CA ASP A 950 15.61 8.22 -36.41
C ASP A 950 14.72 6.97 -36.46
N ARG A 951 13.86 6.91 -37.47
CA ARG A 951 12.91 5.80 -37.66
C ARG A 951 13.58 4.48 -38.03
N GLN A 952 14.72 4.53 -38.72
CA GLN A 952 15.41 3.32 -39.15
C GLN A 952 16.14 2.66 -37.98
N ARG A 953 16.80 3.47 -37.16
CA ARG A 953 17.49 3.00 -35.95
C ARG A 953 16.55 2.83 -34.74
N ARG A 954 15.33 3.36 -34.84
CA ARG A 954 14.33 3.44 -33.77
C ARG A 954 14.92 4.09 -32.52
N ASP A 955 15.74 5.13 -32.68
CA ASP A 955 16.34 5.90 -31.59
C ASP A 955 15.98 7.39 -31.69
N ALA A 956 16.15 8.12 -30.59
CA ALA A 956 15.88 9.55 -30.53
C ALA A 956 17.05 10.30 -29.93
N THR A 957 17.34 11.49 -30.46
CA THR A 957 18.27 12.44 -29.87
C THR A 957 17.50 13.56 -29.17
N VAL A 958 17.76 13.74 -27.89
CA VAL A 958 17.29 14.86 -27.06
C VAL A 958 18.46 15.83 -26.92
N ASP A 959 18.41 16.93 -27.66
CA ASP A 959 19.48 17.90 -27.76
C ASP A 959 19.13 19.20 -27.02
N PHE A 960 19.92 19.51 -26.00
CA PHE A 960 19.81 20.73 -25.20
C PHE A 960 20.70 21.88 -25.69
N THR A 961 21.30 21.76 -26.89
CA THR A 961 22.11 22.82 -27.50
C THR A 961 21.35 24.13 -27.61
N GLY A 962 21.99 25.23 -27.18
CA GLY A 962 21.36 26.54 -27.10
C GLY A 962 20.70 26.86 -25.76
N THR A 963 20.65 25.90 -24.83
CA THR A 963 20.32 26.15 -23.42
C THR A 963 21.34 27.11 -22.79
N SER A 964 20.86 27.97 -21.90
CA SER A 964 21.65 29.04 -21.29
C SER A 964 22.86 28.53 -20.51
N LYS A 965 23.91 29.35 -20.45
CA LYS A 965 25.11 29.08 -19.64
C LYS A 965 24.78 29.06 -18.14
N VAL A 966 25.66 28.44 -17.37
CA VAL A 966 25.66 28.54 -15.90
C VAL A 966 25.63 30.02 -15.48
N MET A 967 24.79 30.34 -14.51
CA MET A 967 24.75 31.66 -13.87
C MET A 967 25.15 31.55 -12.40
N LYS A 968 25.57 32.67 -11.80
CA LYS A 968 25.85 32.76 -10.35
C LYS A 968 24.56 32.83 -9.54
N ASN A 969 23.80 31.74 -9.58
CA ASN A 969 22.59 31.46 -8.81
C ASN A 969 22.52 29.94 -8.56
N ASN A 970 21.48 29.47 -7.88
CA ASN A 970 21.28 28.06 -7.56
C ASN A 970 20.40 27.29 -8.57
N PHE A 971 19.98 27.91 -9.69
CA PHE A 971 19.09 27.31 -10.71
C PHE A 971 19.83 26.43 -11.72
N ASN A 972 21.07 26.03 -11.42
CA ASN A 972 21.83 25.12 -12.28
C ASN A 972 21.48 23.67 -11.90
N ALA A 973 21.03 22.86 -12.85
CA ALA A 973 20.75 21.45 -12.65
C ALA A 973 21.97 20.61 -13.08
N PRO A 974 22.51 19.73 -12.22
CA PRO A 974 23.52 18.76 -12.63
C PRO A 974 23.03 17.87 -13.79
N GLU A 975 23.96 17.37 -14.61
CA GLU A 975 23.63 16.44 -15.70
C GLU A 975 22.76 15.25 -15.25
N PRO A 976 23.03 14.59 -14.09
CA PRO A 976 22.17 13.53 -13.57
C PRO A 976 20.70 13.93 -13.40
N VAL A 977 20.41 15.18 -13.00
CA VAL A 977 19.04 15.70 -12.85
C VAL A 977 18.36 15.87 -14.21
N ALA A 978 19.07 16.41 -15.20
CA ALA A 978 18.53 16.56 -16.55
C ALA A 978 18.26 15.20 -17.20
N ARG A 979 19.16 14.22 -17.01
CA ARG A 979 18.98 12.82 -17.45
C ARG A 979 17.77 12.17 -16.78
N ALA A 980 17.56 12.39 -15.48
CA ALA A 980 16.40 11.92 -14.76
C ALA A 980 15.08 12.47 -15.33
N ALA A 981 15.05 13.77 -15.67
CA ALA A 981 13.88 14.39 -16.30
C ALA A 981 13.58 13.78 -17.68
N VAL A 982 14.60 13.50 -18.50
CA VAL A 982 14.43 12.80 -19.79
C VAL A 982 13.84 11.41 -19.57
N LEU A 983 14.43 10.61 -18.69
CA LEU A 983 13.94 9.27 -18.36
C LEU A 983 12.48 9.30 -17.89
N TYR A 984 12.14 10.22 -16.97
CA TYR A 984 10.79 10.40 -16.46
C TYR A 984 9.78 10.70 -17.58
N VAL A 985 10.10 11.66 -18.46
CA VAL A 985 9.20 12.04 -19.56
C VAL A 985 8.95 10.87 -20.51
N PHE A 986 10.01 10.19 -20.96
CA PHE A 986 9.82 9.04 -21.85
C PHE A 986 9.05 7.91 -21.18
N ARG A 987 9.23 7.69 -19.87
CA ARG A 987 8.43 6.71 -19.12
C ARG A 987 6.95 7.08 -19.05
N VAL A 988 6.62 8.35 -18.80
CA VAL A 988 5.23 8.84 -18.81
C VAL A 988 4.61 8.67 -20.18
N MET A 989 5.39 8.84 -21.25
CA MET A 989 4.93 8.66 -22.62
C MET A 989 4.68 7.20 -23.02
N VAL A 990 5.17 6.21 -22.26
CA VAL A 990 4.90 4.78 -22.54
C VAL A 990 3.42 4.42 -22.33
N GLU A 991 2.73 5.04 -21.37
CA GLU A 991 1.30 4.76 -21.05
C GLU A 991 0.99 3.27 -20.75
N ASP A 992 1.97 2.52 -20.25
CA ASP A 992 1.83 1.13 -19.81
C ASP A 992 2.67 0.90 -18.54
N MET A 993 2.39 -0.19 -17.84
CA MET A 993 3.18 -0.69 -16.71
C MET A 993 4.44 -1.38 -17.22
N ILE A 994 5.56 -0.67 -17.17
CA ILE A 994 6.90 -1.24 -17.37
C ILE A 994 7.77 -0.94 -16.15
N PRO A 995 8.72 -1.84 -15.80
CA PRO A 995 9.69 -1.56 -14.76
C PRO A 995 10.56 -0.36 -15.08
N MET A 996 10.97 0.34 -14.04
CA MET A 996 11.86 1.48 -14.16
C MET A 996 13.31 1.03 -14.03
N ASN A 997 14.07 1.09 -15.13
CA ASN A 997 15.46 0.66 -15.16
C ASN A 997 16.28 1.40 -16.22
N ALA A 998 17.58 1.14 -16.28
CA ALA A 998 18.51 1.81 -17.22
C ALA A 998 18.17 1.56 -18.70
N GLY A 999 17.42 0.50 -19.01
CA GLY A 999 16.95 0.16 -20.35
C GLY A 999 16.14 1.26 -21.02
N CYS A 1000 15.34 2.01 -20.26
CA CYS A 1000 14.52 3.12 -20.80
C CYS A 1000 15.35 4.20 -21.51
N LEU A 1001 16.62 4.37 -21.17
CA LEU A 1001 17.51 5.35 -21.78
C LEU A 1001 18.36 4.80 -22.93
N ARG A 1002 18.44 3.47 -23.12
CA ARG A 1002 19.21 2.86 -24.23
C ARG A 1002 18.83 3.40 -25.63
N PRO A 1003 17.54 3.64 -25.96
CA PRO A 1003 17.17 4.20 -27.26
C PRO A 1003 17.25 5.73 -27.33
N ILE A 1004 17.72 6.41 -26.28
CA ILE A 1004 17.72 7.87 -26.16
C ILE A 1004 19.15 8.39 -26.05
N ASN A 1005 19.60 9.13 -27.07
CA ASN A 1005 20.84 9.88 -27.04
C ASN A 1005 20.61 11.26 -26.44
N ILE A 1006 21.28 11.58 -25.33
CA ILE A 1006 21.11 12.87 -24.63
C ILE A 1006 22.34 13.74 -24.88
N VAL A 1007 22.13 14.93 -25.44
CA VAL A 1007 23.19 15.90 -25.71
C VAL A 1007 23.02 17.10 -24.80
N ILE A 1008 23.95 17.28 -23.86
CA ILE A 1008 24.00 18.44 -22.95
C ILE A 1008 25.34 19.15 -23.12
N PRO A 1009 25.36 20.41 -23.59
CA PRO A 1009 26.60 21.16 -23.77
C PRO A 1009 27.35 21.41 -22.45
N ASP A 1010 28.68 21.34 -22.48
CA ASP A 1010 29.52 21.69 -21.33
C ASP A 1010 29.36 23.18 -20.95
N GLY A 1011 29.28 23.44 -19.63
CA GLY A 1011 29.13 24.81 -19.11
C GLY A 1011 27.75 25.44 -19.31
N CYS A 1012 26.77 24.67 -19.81
CA CYS A 1012 25.36 25.07 -19.75
C CYS A 1012 24.78 24.84 -18.35
N MET A 1013 23.65 25.48 -18.04
CA MET A 1013 23.00 25.36 -16.73
C MET A 1013 22.53 23.94 -16.39
N LEU A 1014 22.48 23.02 -17.35
CA LEU A 1014 22.13 21.60 -17.18
C LEU A 1014 23.36 20.69 -17.03
N LYS A 1015 24.57 21.27 -17.06
CA LYS A 1015 25.85 20.60 -16.80
C LYS A 1015 26.84 21.55 -16.13
N PRO A 1016 26.52 22.05 -14.92
CA PRO A 1016 27.41 22.90 -14.15
C PRO A 1016 28.64 22.15 -13.65
N SER A 1017 29.72 22.88 -13.38
CA SER A 1017 30.92 22.37 -12.71
C SER A 1017 31.05 22.99 -11.31
N TYR A 1018 31.78 22.32 -10.43
CA TYR A 1018 32.21 22.91 -9.17
C TYR A 1018 32.87 24.30 -9.43
N PRO A 1019 32.56 25.34 -8.63
CA PRO A 1019 31.75 25.33 -7.41
C PRO A 1019 30.31 25.85 -7.57
N ALA A 1020 29.68 25.75 -8.75
CA ALA A 1020 28.37 26.38 -8.97
C ALA A 1020 27.25 25.82 -8.07
N ALA A 1021 26.44 26.68 -7.47
CA ALA A 1021 25.24 26.29 -6.71
C ALA A 1021 24.21 25.55 -7.58
N VAL A 1022 23.54 24.54 -7.01
CA VAL A 1022 22.65 23.61 -7.73
C VAL A 1022 21.36 23.22 -7.01
N VAL A 1023 21.09 23.72 -5.80
CA VAL A 1023 19.95 23.24 -5.01
C VAL A 1023 18.59 23.48 -5.69
N ALA A 1024 18.40 24.61 -6.37
CA ALA A 1024 17.20 24.85 -7.19
C ALA A 1024 17.21 24.05 -8.51
N GLY A 1025 18.37 23.53 -8.91
CA GLY A 1025 18.53 22.57 -10.01
C GLY A 1025 17.61 21.36 -9.86
N ASN A 1026 17.61 20.76 -8.67
CA ASN A 1026 16.79 19.57 -8.37
C ASN A 1026 15.29 19.89 -8.27
N VAL A 1027 14.92 21.00 -7.65
CA VAL A 1027 13.52 21.25 -7.25
C VAL A 1027 12.76 22.24 -8.15
N GLU A 1028 13.46 23.02 -8.97
CA GLU A 1028 12.86 23.98 -9.91
C GLU A 1028 13.27 23.68 -11.36
N THR A 1029 14.56 23.67 -11.66
CA THR A 1029 15.05 23.50 -13.04
C THR A 1029 14.68 22.13 -13.62
N SER A 1030 14.64 21.08 -12.80
CA SER A 1030 14.14 19.77 -13.22
C SER A 1030 12.67 19.81 -13.70
N GLN A 1031 11.82 20.62 -13.05
CA GLN A 1031 10.43 20.84 -13.45
C GLN A 1031 10.38 21.62 -14.78
N HIS A 1032 11.24 22.62 -14.95
CA HIS A 1032 11.34 23.38 -16.19
C HIS A 1032 11.80 22.51 -17.37
N VAL A 1033 12.80 21.64 -17.17
CA VAL A 1033 13.25 20.68 -18.20
C VAL A 1033 12.11 19.73 -18.57
N THR A 1034 11.37 19.24 -17.57
CA THR A 1034 10.21 18.36 -17.79
C THR A 1034 9.10 19.04 -18.59
N ASN A 1035 8.75 20.28 -18.24
CA ASN A 1035 7.79 21.08 -19.00
C ASN A 1035 8.28 21.30 -20.45
N ALA A 1036 9.55 21.64 -20.66
CA ALA A 1036 10.11 21.83 -22.00
C ALA A 1036 10.01 20.57 -22.86
N LEU A 1037 10.30 19.41 -22.29
CA LEU A 1037 10.21 18.11 -22.97
C LEU A 1037 8.76 17.76 -23.34
N PHE A 1038 7.80 17.89 -22.41
CA PHE A 1038 6.39 17.64 -22.72
C PHE A 1038 5.81 18.65 -23.71
N GLY A 1039 6.27 19.90 -23.64
CA GLY A 1039 5.95 20.94 -24.61
C GLY A 1039 6.45 20.58 -26.01
N ALA A 1040 7.69 20.12 -26.14
CA ALA A 1040 8.24 19.65 -27.42
C ALA A 1040 7.47 18.45 -27.98
N MET A 1041 7.05 17.52 -27.12
CA MET A 1041 6.24 16.36 -27.52
C MET A 1041 4.76 16.70 -27.78
N GLY A 1042 4.30 17.91 -27.47
CA GLY A 1042 2.91 18.31 -27.62
C GLY A 1042 1.92 17.54 -26.73
N ALA A 1043 2.40 16.93 -25.63
CA ALA A 1043 1.62 15.98 -24.83
C ALA A 1043 0.81 16.65 -23.70
N MET A 1044 1.40 17.63 -23.01
CA MET A 1044 0.81 18.31 -21.85
C MET A 1044 1.20 19.79 -21.83
N ALA A 1045 0.30 20.64 -21.34
CA ALA A 1045 0.63 22.02 -21.02
C ALA A 1045 1.63 22.11 -19.87
N ASN A 1046 2.17 23.32 -19.63
CA ASN A 1046 3.16 23.49 -18.56
C ASN A 1046 2.49 23.27 -17.20
N ALA A 1047 3.05 22.37 -16.39
CA ALA A 1047 2.73 22.26 -14.98
C ALA A 1047 3.23 23.48 -14.20
N GLN A 1048 2.98 23.51 -12.90
CA GLN A 1048 3.38 24.61 -12.00
C GLN A 1048 4.88 25.01 -12.06
N GLY A 1049 5.77 24.14 -12.57
CA GLY A 1049 7.19 24.46 -12.79
C GLY A 1049 8.02 24.66 -11.52
N THR A 1050 7.46 24.40 -10.34
CA THR A 1050 8.10 24.60 -9.03
C THR A 1050 7.62 23.54 -8.04
N MET A 1051 8.43 23.23 -7.03
CA MET A 1051 7.99 22.43 -5.87
C MET A 1051 7.55 23.30 -4.69
N ASN A 1052 7.65 24.63 -4.79
CA ASN A 1052 7.33 25.60 -3.74
C ASN A 1052 7.99 25.24 -2.39
N ASN A 1053 9.32 25.11 -2.39
CA ASN A 1053 10.09 24.65 -1.24
C ASN A 1053 10.07 25.69 -0.13
N LEU A 1054 9.30 25.41 0.93
CA LEU A 1054 9.26 26.22 2.13
C LEU A 1054 10.15 25.57 3.18
N THR A 1055 11.17 26.29 3.64
CA THR A 1055 11.96 25.87 4.80
C THR A 1055 11.85 26.88 5.91
N PHE A 1056 11.91 26.37 7.13
CA PHE A 1056 12.07 27.21 8.31
C PHE A 1056 12.81 26.48 9.41
N GLY A 1057 13.40 27.24 10.33
CA GLY A 1057 14.08 26.63 11.46
C GLY A 1057 14.82 27.61 12.35
N ASN A 1058 15.44 27.04 13.36
CA ASN A 1058 16.37 27.68 14.28
C ASN A 1058 17.40 26.63 14.75
N ARG A 1059 18.09 26.88 15.86
CA ARG A 1059 19.09 25.94 16.41
C ARG A 1059 18.50 24.58 16.80
N GLN A 1060 17.23 24.53 17.17
CA GLN A 1060 16.57 23.33 17.68
C GLN A 1060 15.69 22.64 16.62
N TYR A 1061 15.03 23.43 15.77
CA TYR A 1061 14.07 22.92 14.79
C TYR A 1061 14.55 23.16 13.36
N GLN A 1062 14.44 22.16 12.51
CA GLN A 1062 14.67 22.28 11.06
C GLN A 1062 13.49 21.66 10.33
N TYR A 1063 12.89 22.45 9.44
CA TYR A 1063 11.75 22.06 8.63
C TYR A 1063 12.04 22.35 7.16
N TYR A 1064 11.86 21.33 6.35
CA TYR A 1064 11.73 21.41 4.90
C TYR A 1064 10.27 21.11 4.55
N GLU A 1065 9.72 21.49 3.41
CA GLU A 1065 8.46 20.97 2.83
C GLU A 1065 8.28 21.45 1.38
N THR A 1066 7.80 20.57 0.50
CA THR A 1066 7.29 20.93 -0.83
C THR A 1066 5.78 21.10 -0.79
N ILE A 1067 5.23 22.03 -1.58
CA ILE A 1067 3.80 22.35 -1.56
C ILE A 1067 3.20 22.15 -2.96
N CYS A 1068 2.17 21.31 -3.03
CA CYS A 1068 1.48 20.98 -4.27
C CYS A 1068 0.64 22.12 -4.86
N SER A 1069 0.33 22.00 -6.16
CA SER A 1069 -0.61 22.86 -6.87
C SER A 1069 -1.60 21.97 -7.64
N GLY A 1070 -2.01 22.35 -8.86
CA GLY A 1070 -2.75 21.48 -9.78
C GLY A 1070 -1.84 20.81 -10.81
N SER A 1071 -2.33 19.74 -11.43
CA SER A 1071 -1.70 19.11 -12.60
C SER A 1071 -2.12 19.78 -13.91
N PRO A 1072 -1.27 19.73 -14.95
CA PRO A 1072 -1.61 20.30 -16.25
C PRO A 1072 -2.69 19.50 -16.96
N ALA A 1073 -3.38 20.16 -17.90
CA ALA A 1073 -4.21 19.50 -18.89
C ALA A 1073 -3.35 19.00 -20.07
N GLY A 1074 -3.83 17.99 -20.78
CA GLY A 1074 -3.07 17.38 -21.86
C GLY A 1074 -3.87 16.39 -22.70
N GLN A 1075 -3.14 15.49 -23.37
CA GLN A 1075 -3.71 14.41 -24.15
C GLN A 1075 -2.91 13.11 -24.01
N MET A 1076 -3.63 11.99 -24.10
CA MET A 1076 -3.07 10.65 -24.20
C MET A 1076 -2.45 10.42 -25.59
N ASN A 1077 -1.64 9.37 -25.75
CA ASN A 1077 -1.06 9.00 -27.05
C ASN A 1077 -2.14 8.66 -28.09
N SER A 1078 -3.35 8.28 -27.64
CA SER A 1078 -4.52 8.05 -28.49
C SER A 1078 -5.19 9.34 -29.01
N GLY A 1079 -4.75 10.52 -28.56
CA GLY A 1079 -5.38 11.80 -28.85
C GLY A 1079 -6.57 12.14 -27.93
N ARG A 1080 -6.93 11.27 -26.97
CA ARG A 1080 -7.94 11.60 -25.95
C ARG A 1080 -7.39 12.68 -25.02
N GLY A 1081 -8.01 13.86 -25.02
CA GLY A 1081 -7.66 14.92 -24.07
C GLY A 1081 -8.15 14.65 -22.65
N PHE A 1082 -7.51 15.27 -21.66
CA PHE A 1082 -7.84 15.17 -20.24
C PHE A 1082 -7.64 16.49 -19.50
N ALA A 1083 -8.42 16.70 -18.44
CA ALA A 1083 -8.31 17.84 -17.54
C ALA A 1083 -7.27 17.58 -16.43
N GLY A 1084 -6.76 18.66 -15.84
CA GLY A 1084 -5.83 18.58 -14.72
C GLY A 1084 -6.53 18.38 -13.37
N THR A 1085 -5.82 17.75 -12.44
CA THR A 1085 -6.28 17.43 -11.08
C THR A 1085 -5.77 18.46 -10.08
N SER A 1086 -6.64 18.97 -9.22
CA SER A 1086 -6.30 20.01 -8.23
C SER A 1086 -5.63 19.44 -6.98
N GLY A 1087 -4.74 20.23 -6.36
CA GLY A 1087 -4.12 19.95 -5.05
C GLY A 1087 -3.26 18.68 -5.00
N VAL A 1088 -2.45 18.42 -6.04
CA VAL A 1088 -1.62 17.23 -6.18
C VAL A 1088 -0.22 17.56 -6.71
N HIS A 1089 0.78 16.80 -6.29
CA HIS A 1089 2.13 16.89 -6.85
C HIS A 1089 2.20 16.36 -8.28
N THR A 1090 3.15 16.90 -9.03
CA THR A 1090 3.40 16.57 -10.44
C THR A 1090 4.88 16.44 -10.73
N HIS A 1091 5.17 15.67 -11.77
CA HIS A 1091 6.50 15.60 -12.37
C HIS A 1091 7.56 15.16 -11.37
N MET A 1092 8.60 15.97 -11.14
CA MET A 1092 9.84 15.56 -10.47
C MET A 1092 9.73 15.38 -8.95
N THR A 1093 8.54 15.55 -8.37
CA THR A 1093 8.26 15.34 -6.94
C THR A 1093 7.04 14.47 -6.72
N ASN A 1094 7.01 13.70 -5.63
CA ASN A 1094 5.81 13.07 -5.09
C ASN A 1094 5.83 12.93 -3.56
N SER A 1095 6.57 13.80 -2.87
CA SER A 1095 6.71 13.76 -1.41
C SER A 1095 5.39 14.04 -0.71
N ARG A 1096 5.18 13.39 0.43
CA ARG A 1096 3.99 13.63 1.25
C ARG A 1096 4.12 14.91 2.07
N LEU A 1097 2.99 15.52 2.36
CA LEU A 1097 2.86 16.60 3.34
C LEU A 1097 2.90 16.04 4.78
N THR A 1098 3.43 16.81 5.74
CA THR A 1098 3.25 16.47 7.16
C THR A 1098 1.81 16.73 7.61
N ASP A 1099 1.21 15.79 8.34
CA ASP A 1099 -0.17 15.95 8.85
C ASP A 1099 -0.29 17.21 9.74
N PRO A 1100 -1.38 17.99 9.64
CA PRO A 1100 -1.57 19.21 10.42
C PRO A 1100 -1.31 19.08 11.93
N GLU A 1101 -1.76 18.00 12.56
CA GLU A 1101 -1.61 17.84 14.01
C GLU A 1101 -0.18 17.45 14.39
N VAL A 1102 0.47 16.67 13.52
CA VAL A 1102 1.88 16.29 13.68
C VAL A 1102 2.79 17.50 13.49
N LEU A 1103 2.47 18.37 12.53
CA LEU A 1103 3.18 19.62 12.30
C LEU A 1103 3.18 20.50 13.56
N GLU A 1104 2.02 20.75 14.15
CA GLU A 1104 1.91 21.58 15.37
C GLU A 1104 2.46 20.89 16.62
N LEU A 1105 2.48 19.56 16.65
CA LEU A 1105 3.09 18.82 17.75
C LEU A 1105 4.62 18.91 17.73
N ARG A 1106 5.23 18.82 16.55
CA ARG A 1106 6.70 18.74 16.40
C ARG A 1106 7.37 20.10 16.28
N PHE A 1107 6.66 21.09 15.77
CA PHE A 1107 7.20 22.42 15.50
C PHE A 1107 6.36 23.49 16.20
N PRO A 1108 6.97 24.56 16.74
CA PRO A 1108 6.27 25.67 17.37
C PRO A 1108 5.61 26.57 16.32
N VAL A 1109 4.64 26.02 15.59
CA VAL A 1109 3.87 26.66 14.54
C VAL A 1109 2.39 26.30 14.66
N VAL A 1110 1.53 27.09 14.03
CA VAL A 1110 0.10 26.84 13.86
C VAL A 1110 -0.23 26.89 12.38
N LEU A 1111 -0.84 25.83 11.86
CA LEU A 1111 -1.38 25.82 10.50
C LEU A 1111 -2.76 26.48 10.52
N GLU A 1112 -2.85 27.71 10.03
CA GLU A 1112 -4.10 28.48 10.08
C GLU A 1112 -5.07 28.09 8.95
N ASP A 1113 -4.54 27.77 7.78
CA ASP A 1113 -5.32 27.58 6.55
C ASP A 1113 -4.53 26.75 5.53
N PHE A 1114 -5.17 25.74 4.94
CA PHE A 1114 -4.67 25.03 3.77
C PHE A 1114 -5.83 24.53 2.89
N HIS A 1115 -6.06 25.20 1.76
CA HIS A 1115 -7.18 24.91 0.86
C HIS A 1115 -6.81 25.03 -0.62
N ILE A 1116 -7.68 24.48 -1.47
CA ILE A 1116 -7.63 24.55 -2.93
C ILE A 1116 -8.27 25.86 -3.40
N ARG A 1117 -7.58 26.57 -4.30
CA ARG A 1117 -8.04 27.84 -4.87
C ARG A 1117 -8.96 27.58 -6.06
N ASP A 1118 -10.23 27.33 -5.81
CA ASP A 1118 -11.21 27.00 -6.86
C ASP A 1118 -11.21 27.99 -8.04
N GLY A 1119 -11.13 27.44 -9.25
CA GLY A 1119 -11.16 28.19 -10.49
C GLY A 1119 -9.83 28.78 -10.93
N SER A 1120 -8.73 28.60 -10.19
CA SER A 1120 -7.42 29.19 -10.49
C SER A 1120 -6.64 28.48 -11.62
N GLY A 1121 -7.03 27.28 -12.05
CA GLY A 1121 -6.35 26.54 -13.12
C GLY A 1121 -6.58 27.16 -14.51
N GLY A 1122 -5.57 27.07 -15.38
CA GLY A 1122 -5.61 27.59 -16.76
C GLY A 1122 -6.78 27.00 -17.57
N LYS A 1123 -7.40 27.84 -18.40
CA LYS A 1123 -8.65 27.49 -19.11
C LYS A 1123 -8.40 26.96 -20.52
N GLY A 1124 -9.19 26.00 -20.96
CA GLY A 1124 -9.11 25.47 -22.33
C GLY A 1124 -10.30 24.56 -22.62
N LYS A 1125 -10.22 23.81 -23.72
CA LYS A 1125 -11.14 22.67 -23.94
C LYS A 1125 -11.04 21.70 -22.76
N TRP A 1126 -9.81 21.51 -22.26
CA TRP A 1126 -9.53 20.82 -21.02
C TRP A 1126 -8.85 21.79 -20.06
N ASN A 1127 -9.49 22.02 -18.91
CA ASN A 1127 -8.97 22.92 -17.88
C ASN A 1127 -7.87 22.25 -17.07
N ALA A 1128 -6.92 23.05 -16.61
CA ALA A 1128 -5.87 22.60 -15.70
C ALA A 1128 -6.39 22.51 -14.26
N GLY A 1129 -5.66 21.80 -13.40
CA GLY A 1129 -5.97 21.70 -11.98
C GLY A 1129 -5.78 23.03 -11.24
N ASN A 1130 -6.55 23.23 -10.16
CA ASN A 1130 -6.43 24.41 -9.30
C ASN A 1130 -5.23 24.30 -8.34
N GLY A 1131 -4.68 25.46 -7.97
CA GLY A 1131 -3.57 25.56 -7.03
C GLY A 1131 -4.02 25.59 -5.57
N THR A 1132 -3.08 25.79 -4.65
CA THR A 1132 -3.35 25.81 -3.22
C THR A 1132 -2.93 27.12 -2.57
N LYS A 1133 -3.47 27.38 -1.38
CA LYS A 1133 -3.02 28.43 -0.47
C LYS A 1133 -2.78 27.83 0.91
N ARG A 1134 -1.61 28.08 1.48
CA ARG A 1134 -1.19 27.57 2.80
C ARG A 1134 -0.71 28.71 3.69
N THR A 1135 -1.17 28.78 4.93
CA THR A 1135 -0.81 29.82 5.90
C THR A 1135 -0.30 29.18 7.20
N ILE A 1136 0.97 29.45 7.56
CA ILE A 1136 1.61 28.94 8.78
C ILE A 1136 2.02 30.11 9.65
N ARG A 1137 1.54 30.16 10.89
CA ARG A 1137 1.90 31.15 11.90
C ARG A 1137 2.94 30.58 12.87
N PHE A 1138 3.93 31.38 13.23
CA PHE A 1138 5.04 30.97 14.07
C PHE A 1138 4.76 31.31 15.54
N LEU A 1139 5.16 30.42 16.45
CA LEU A 1139 5.05 30.63 17.90
C LEU A 1139 6.39 31.01 18.54
N GLU A 1140 7.47 30.85 17.78
CA GLU A 1140 8.83 31.25 18.15
C GLU A 1140 9.52 31.91 16.96
N LYS A 1141 10.61 32.63 17.24
CA LYS A 1141 11.42 33.24 16.21
C LYS A 1141 12.11 32.18 15.34
N MET A 1142 11.92 32.26 14.03
CA MET A 1142 12.52 31.32 13.07
C MET A 1142 13.02 32.04 11.82
N GLU A 1143 14.10 31.50 11.27
CA GLU A 1143 14.50 31.79 9.90
C GLU A 1143 13.55 31.06 8.97
N CYS A 1144 13.14 31.71 7.89
CA CYS A 1144 12.27 31.13 6.88
C CYS A 1144 12.79 31.47 5.49
N ALA A 1145 12.85 30.46 4.63
CA ALA A 1145 13.27 30.60 3.25
C ALA A 1145 12.21 30.01 2.31
N ILE A 1146 12.09 30.64 1.15
CA ILE A 1146 11.30 30.13 0.03
C ILE A 1146 12.22 29.98 -1.16
N LEU A 1147 12.16 28.82 -1.80
CA LEU A 1147 12.79 28.54 -3.08
C LEU A 1147 11.68 28.09 -4.03
N SER A 1148 11.37 28.94 -5.02
CA SER A 1148 10.22 28.78 -5.91
C SER A 1148 10.40 29.49 -7.25
N SER A 1149 9.53 29.15 -8.20
CA SER A 1149 9.48 29.75 -9.55
C SER A 1149 8.05 30.23 -9.89
N HIS A 1150 7.86 30.77 -11.09
CA HIS A 1150 6.56 31.26 -11.59
C HIS A 1150 5.91 32.32 -10.71
N ARG A 1151 6.69 33.30 -10.24
CA ARG A 1151 6.21 34.50 -9.52
C ARG A 1151 6.00 35.68 -10.46
N ASN A 1152 6.76 35.75 -11.55
CA ASN A 1152 6.67 36.83 -12.54
C ASN A 1152 6.07 36.38 -13.88
N ARG A 1153 5.96 35.07 -14.12
CA ARG A 1153 5.42 34.49 -15.36
C ARG A 1153 4.53 33.29 -15.06
N PRO A 1154 3.28 33.23 -15.57
CA PRO A 1154 2.44 32.07 -15.37
C PRO A 1154 2.94 30.86 -16.19
N PRO A 1155 2.72 29.63 -15.71
CA PRO A 1155 2.83 28.43 -16.55
C PRO A 1155 1.92 28.52 -17.79
N GLN A 1156 2.46 28.16 -18.95
CA GLN A 1156 1.79 28.39 -20.23
C GLN A 1156 0.82 27.26 -20.62
N GLY A 1157 -0.28 27.64 -21.28
CA GLY A 1157 -1.17 26.70 -21.94
C GLY A 1157 -0.56 26.10 -23.21
N LEU A 1158 -1.18 25.05 -23.74
CA LEU A 1158 -0.74 24.37 -24.96
C LEU A 1158 -1.90 24.21 -25.96
N ASN A 1159 -1.57 24.21 -27.26
CA ASN A 1159 -2.53 24.01 -28.35
C ASN A 1159 -3.75 24.97 -28.30
N GLY A 1160 -3.52 26.22 -27.89
CA GLY A 1160 -4.56 27.24 -27.76
C GLY A 1160 -5.31 27.23 -26.43
N GLY A 1161 -4.92 26.40 -25.46
CA GLY A 1161 -5.29 26.56 -24.07
C GLY A 1161 -4.64 27.81 -23.46
N GLY A 1162 -5.32 28.41 -22.48
CA GLY A 1162 -4.86 29.58 -21.75
C GLY A 1162 -3.86 29.24 -20.64
N ASP A 1163 -3.04 30.21 -20.31
CA ASP A 1163 -2.05 30.15 -19.24
C ASP A 1163 -2.72 29.98 -17.87
N GLY A 1164 -1.95 29.48 -16.90
CA GLY A 1164 -2.33 29.50 -15.50
C GLY A 1164 -2.09 30.86 -14.84
N GLU A 1165 -1.92 30.85 -13.52
CA GLU A 1165 -1.67 32.01 -12.68
C GLU A 1165 -0.28 31.94 -12.05
N ALA A 1166 0.32 33.10 -11.82
CA ALA A 1166 1.55 33.21 -11.05
C ALA A 1166 1.30 32.96 -9.55
N GLY A 1167 2.28 32.36 -8.88
CA GLY A 1167 2.28 32.16 -7.43
C GLY A 1167 2.72 33.41 -6.68
N SER A 1168 2.60 33.40 -5.35
CA SER A 1168 3.14 34.45 -4.48
C SER A 1168 3.44 33.91 -3.09
N THR A 1169 4.51 34.41 -2.46
CA THR A 1169 4.80 34.15 -1.05
C THR A 1169 4.76 35.45 -0.28
N LYS A 1170 4.04 35.47 0.85
CA LYS A 1170 3.79 36.68 1.64
C LYS A 1170 4.07 36.41 3.11
N VAL A 1171 4.54 37.42 3.82
CA VAL A 1171 4.66 37.42 5.27
C VAL A 1171 3.68 38.42 5.86
N ARG A 1172 2.81 37.95 6.75
CA ARG A 1172 1.97 38.79 7.59
C ARG A 1172 2.74 39.11 8.87
N ARG A 1173 3.15 40.37 9.00
CA ARG A 1173 3.86 40.91 10.16
C ARG A 1173 2.91 41.19 11.32
N ASN A 1174 3.46 41.32 12.52
CA ASN A 1174 2.68 41.56 13.74
C ASN A 1174 1.92 42.89 13.75
N ASP A 1175 2.41 43.89 13.00
CA ASP A 1175 1.72 45.18 12.79
C ASP A 1175 0.59 45.12 11.76
N GLY A 1176 0.34 43.94 11.18
CA GLY A 1176 -0.65 43.69 10.14
C GLY A 1176 -0.15 43.99 8.72
N SER A 1177 1.07 44.49 8.54
CA SER A 1177 1.64 44.70 7.21
C SER A 1177 1.90 43.36 6.48
N ILE A 1178 1.82 43.41 5.15
CA ILE A 1178 2.09 42.27 4.28
C ILE A 1178 3.36 42.54 3.47
N GLU A 1179 4.40 41.77 3.75
CA GLU A 1179 5.63 41.75 2.96
C GLU A 1179 5.51 40.68 1.87
N VAL A 1180 5.84 41.02 0.63
CA VAL A 1180 5.83 40.06 -0.49
C VAL A 1180 7.27 39.64 -0.76
N LEU A 1181 7.54 38.35 -0.60
CA LEU A 1181 8.86 37.77 -0.85
C LEU A 1181 9.10 37.55 -2.36
N LYS A 1182 10.36 37.58 -2.77
CA LYS A 1182 10.78 37.18 -4.11
C LYS A 1182 10.62 35.66 -4.31
N ALA A 1183 10.82 35.20 -5.55
CA ALA A 1183 10.73 33.77 -5.90
C ALA A 1183 11.71 32.89 -5.11
N CYS A 1184 12.95 33.38 -4.95
CA CYS A 1184 13.94 32.86 -4.02
C CYS A 1184 14.27 33.97 -3.02
N ASP A 1185 13.92 33.77 -1.75
CA ASP A 1185 14.08 34.78 -0.71
C ASP A 1185 14.20 34.16 0.67
N GLN A 1186 14.72 34.93 1.62
CA GLN A 1186 14.85 34.54 3.01
C GLN A 1186 14.48 35.70 3.93
N THR A 1187 13.87 35.37 5.06
CA THR A 1187 13.42 36.35 6.04
C THR A 1187 13.42 35.74 7.42
N THR A 1188 13.17 36.55 8.44
CA THR A 1188 12.96 36.09 9.80
C THR A 1188 11.52 36.35 10.20
N LEU A 1189 10.87 35.36 10.78
CA LEU A 1189 9.51 35.44 11.32
C LEU A 1189 9.62 35.51 12.85
N ASP A 1190 9.05 36.56 13.44
CA ASP A 1190 8.88 36.63 14.88
C ASP A 1190 7.63 35.84 15.32
N ALA A 1191 7.53 35.52 16.62
CA ALA A 1191 6.34 34.89 17.18
C ALA A 1191 5.09 35.76 16.89
N GLY A 1192 4.02 35.13 16.40
CA GLY A 1192 2.78 35.78 15.96
C GLY A 1192 2.71 36.06 14.46
N GLU A 1193 3.85 36.11 13.76
CA GLU A 1193 3.90 36.35 12.31
C GLU A 1193 3.59 35.08 11.52
N ALA A 1194 3.14 35.24 10.27
CA ALA A 1194 2.74 34.11 9.43
C ALA A 1194 3.28 34.20 8.01
N VAL A 1195 3.70 33.05 7.46
CA VAL A 1195 4.00 32.89 6.03
C VAL A 1195 2.77 32.37 5.30
N ILE A 1196 2.46 32.97 4.15
CA ILE A 1196 1.35 32.61 3.28
C ILE A 1196 1.93 32.24 1.91
N VAL A 1197 1.79 30.99 1.50
CA VAL A 1197 2.23 30.49 0.20
C VAL A 1197 1.01 30.29 -0.69
N VAL A 1198 0.98 30.98 -1.83
CA VAL A 1198 0.00 30.80 -2.90
C VAL A 1198 0.73 30.17 -4.09
N THR A 1199 0.35 28.96 -4.48
CA THR A 1199 1.06 28.25 -5.55
C THR A 1199 0.68 28.77 -6.94
N PRO A 1200 1.61 28.77 -7.90
CA PRO A 1200 1.31 29.02 -9.31
C PRO A 1200 0.47 27.87 -9.86
N THR A 1201 -0.31 28.13 -10.90
CA THR A 1201 -1.25 27.13 -11.44
C THR A 1201 -0.84 26.71 -12.86
N PRO A 1202 -1.10 25.46 -13.23
CA PRO A 1202 -0.74 24.95 -14.56
C PRO A 1202 -1.59 25.53 -15.69
N GLY A 1203 -1.11 25.40 -16.92
CA GLY A 1203 -1.80 25.82 -18.15
C GLY A 1203 -2.87 24.84 -18.63
N GLY A 1204 -3.87 25.37 -19.34
CA GLY A 1204 -4.94 24.59 -19.98
C GLY A 1204 -4.52 24.00 -21.34
N PHE A 1205 -5.35 23.11 -21.89
CA PHE A 1205 -5.08 22.45 -23.17
C PHE A 1205 -6.25 22.62 -24.15
N GLY A 1206 -5.93 23.02 -25.39
CA GLY A 1206 -6.91 23.19 -26.45
C GLY A 1206 -7.74 24.48 -26.31
N LYS A 1207 -8.21 25.01 -27.44
CA LYS A 1207 -9.08 26.19 -27.46
C LYS A 1207 -10.44 25.91 -26.82
N ALA A 1208 -10.83 26.74 -25.84
CA ALA A 1208 -12.09 26.66 -25.10
C ALA A 1208 -13.33 26.85 -25.98
#